data_AF-A0A7X7R8A9-F1
#
_entry.id   AF-A0A7X7R8A9-F1
#
_cell.length_a   1.000
_cell.length_b   1.000
_cell.length_c   1.000
_cell.angle_alpha   90.00
_cell.angle_beta   90.00
_cell.angle_gamma   90.00
#
_symmetry.space_group_name_H-M   'P 1'
#
loop_
_entity.id
_entity.type
_entity.pdbx_description
1 polymer ?
#
loop_
_entity_poly.entity_id
_entity_poly.type
_entity_poly.pdbx_seq_one_letter_code
_entity_poly.pdbx_strand_id
1 'polypeptide(L)'
;MREKELRLALVLFGGVSLAIYQHGINREVLNLVRASRAYHDAPDGAAKQDPGRDYARATGVERVDDDALTATVYFDLLKRLGRTIDLRVLADVMSGASAGAINGIALARAIAHDLSLAPVTTLWLEQADMQRLIAPEARAKTWDKWYFRPLLRPALAWMRREGMLPTAADREMVDRVLTFVRSRWFSPPLDGTMLSTVLLDGLLAMEVPDRPPRSLLPSGTRLSLSVTVTDYRGIEKTVFIHDPPILREREYRHQLRFACDHRMSGALDSDFGLDNAPSLAFAARASASYPGAFPPARVHEMDALLAARGMAWPTRAAFLERNFAHYREQGMNPEDLVLLDGSVLDNKPITAAVHDIRAHRAFREVDRRLIFIDPHADPHVGGDADAGSPGWFETLRGALSDLPRQQPVHHELAEIAHFNRQIRRLKEAIAQTRPQVEALVDQATGGALGAPFTIEQLRHWRLTSTNLMATTPVVYNTWWRALVLEAVDYLVGLLAELCRYPRESPAERWLQQVVEAWAVRNEVLRAEYRIDDQVRENADMPRFALVVIRFGIEYKRRRINFVLHELNDLYQQLVLDPACATPAVTLDAVKAEIHACLDALTVYDNAGFVDAAGAAEARALLRPGAGQPGEPPPAPAEAFAAAHDAALGELIERIGAQSSIGEANAAMDAVLASARVQMIEPGCRRKLLTAYLGYFHWDVILRPALGALALGAGPLEEVLVDRISPADAVSLSAVGEGRAVLFGTAFGSFGGFLSRMARENDYLWGRLHAADRLVGIVASTAPAEAGLDAAELGALRKRLFEAILAEEGARLQAVPDLLERVRRAVAAL
;
A
#
# COMPACT_ATOMS: atom_id res chain seq x y z
N MET A 1 -14.99 10.43 22.74
CA MET A 1 -15.46 10.64 21.35
C MET A 1 -14.97 9.44 20.54
N ARG A 2 -15.76 8.88 19.62
CA ARG A 2 -15.33 7.71 18.83
C ARG A 2 -14.14 8.12 17.96
N GLU A 3 -13.05 7.36 17.99
CA GLU A 3 -11.89 7.59 17.10
C GLU A 3 -11.93 6.60 15.95
N LYS A 4 -11.72 7.09 14.71
CA LYS A 4 -11.70 6.25 13.52
C LYS A 4 -10.70 6.77 12.50
N GLU A 5 -10.09 5.87 11.75
CA GLU A 5 -9.17 6.19 10.67
C GLU A 5 -9.78 5.83 9.32
N LEU A 6 -9.90 6.80 8.41
CA LEU A 6 -10.13 6.57 7.00
C LEU A 6 -8.78 6.41 6.30
N ARG A 7 -8.45 5.21 5.83
CA ARG A 7 -7.18 4.93 5.16
C ARG A 7 -7.40 4.68 3.67
N LEU A 8 -6.78 5.53 2.86
CA LEU A 8 -6.88 5.54 1.41
C LEU A 8 -5.69 4.79 0.80
N ALA A 9 -6.00 3.79 -0.02
CA ALA A 9 -5.06 3.12 -0.90
C ALA A 9 -5.33 3.57 -2.34
N LEU A 10 -4.41 4.32 -2.94
CA LEU A 10 -4.57 4.90 -4.27
C LEU A 10 -3.95 3.98 -5.34
N VAL A 11 -4.73 3.66 -6.37
CA VAL A 11 -4.25 2.94 -7.56
C VAL A 11 -4.28 3.89 -8.75
N LEU A 12 -3.09 4.31 -9.18
CA LEU A 12 -2.88 5.25 -10.28
C LEU A 12 -2.56 4.46 -11.56
N PHE A 13 -3.57 4.30 -12.40
CA PHE A 13 -3.43 3.55 -13.65
C PHE A 13 -2.42 4.22 -14.60
N GLY A 14 -1.74 3.39 -15.39
CA GLY A 14 -0.92 3.85 -16.49
C GLY A 14 -1.76 4.34 -17.68
N GLY A 15 -1.17 5.23 -18.47
CA GLY A 15 -1.81 5.93 -19.57
C GLY A 15 -1.36 7.39 -19.60
N VAL A 16 -0.68 7.79 -20.67
CA VAL A 16 -0.04 9.12 -20.75
C VAL A 16 -1.09 10.22 -20.56
N SER A 17 -2.25 10.08 -21.20
CA SER A 17 -3.44 10.95 -21.13
C SER A 17 -3.88 11.35 -19.73
N LEU A 18 -3.51 10.54 -18.73
CA LEU A 18 -4.05 10.62 -17.38
C LEU A 18 -3.15 11.33 -16.43
N ALA A 19 -1.89 11.55 -16.80
CA ALA A 19 -0.90 12.10 -15.90
C ALA A 19 -1.38 13.43 -15.29
N ILE A 20 -1.93 14.30 -16.12
CA ILE A 20 -2.30 15.65 -15.72
C ILE A 20 -3.63 15.66 -14.94
N TYR A 21 -4.57 14.80 -15.36
CA TYR A 21 -5.83 14.56 -14.65
C TYR A 21 -5.58 13.98 -13.24
N GLN A 22 -4.75 12.94 -13.15
CA GLN A 22 -4.32 12.31 -11.89
C GLN A 22 -3.56 13.29 -10.99
N HIS A 23 -2.76 14.20 -11.57
CA HIS A 23 -2.09 15.25 -10.80
C HIS A 23 -3.09 16.20 -10.13
N GLY A 24 -4.16 16.59 -10.84
CA GLY A 24 -5.28 17.33 -10.25
C GLY A 24 -5.94 16.58 -9.09
N ILE A 25 -6.09 15.26 -9.20
CA ILE A 25 -6.62 14.42 -8.11
C ILE A 25 -5.66 14.41 -6.91
N ASN A 26 -4.36 14.26 -7.15
CA ASN A 26 -3.34 14.25 -6.10
C ASN A 26 -3.33 15.54 -5.28
N ARG A 27 -3.60 16.70 -5.89
CA ARG A 27 -3.74 17.98 -5.20
C ARG A 27 -4.81 17.92 -4.12
N GLU A 28 -5.99 17.41 -4.45
CA GLU A 28 -7.10 17.34 -3.48
C GLU A 28 -6.86 16.27 -2.40
N VAL A 29 -6.27 15.13 -2.76
CA VAL A 29 -5.90 14.11 -1.76
C VAL A 29 -4.89 14.68 -0.77
N LEU A 30 -3.86 15.39 -1.24
CA LEU A 30 -2.87 16.03 -0.38
C LEU A 30 -3.52 17.07 0.55
N ASN A 31 -4.40 17.92 0.01
CA ASN A 31 -5.07 18.96 0.79
C ASN A 31 -6.03 18.37 1.85
N LEU A 32 -6.70 17.25 1.54
CA LEU A 32 -7.50 16.51 2.52
C LEU A 32 -6.64 15.92 3.65
N VAL A 33 -5.51 15.29 3.33
CA VAL A 33 -4.60 14.73 4.33
C VAL A 33 -3.98 15.84 5.20
N ARG A 34 -3.59 16.97 4.61
CA ARG A 34 -3.12 18.17 5.33
C ARG A 34 -4.16 18.73 6.28
N ALA A 35 -5.40 18.88 5.80
CA ALA A 35 -6.53 19.30 6.62
C ALA A 35 -6.73 18.35 7.82
N SER A 36 -6.61 17.04 7.58
CA SER A 36 -6.71 16.05 8.65
C SER A 36 -5.59 16.16 9.67
N ARG A 37 -4.33 16.29 9.22
CA ARG A 37 -3.19 16.52 10.13
C ARG A 37 -3.42 17.77 10.98
N ALA A 38 -3.69 18.92 10.35
CA ALA A 38 -3.93 20.18 11.04
C ALA A 38 -5.07 20.09 12.05
N TYR A 39 -6.17 19.40 11.72
CA TYR A 39 -7.27 19.19 12.66
C TYR A 39 -6.81 18.42 13.91
N HIS A 40 -5.98 17.38 13.74
CA HIS A 40 -5.46 16.54 14.82
C HIS A 40 -4.25 17.11 15.57
N ASP A 41 -3.71 18.25 15.17
CA ASP A 41 -2.61 18.93 15.89
C ASP A 41 -3.05 19.55 17.23
N ALA A 42 -4.36 19.66 17.47
CA ALA A 42 -4.90 20.15 18.74
C ALA A 42 -4.74 19.12 19.87
N PRO A 43 -4.49 19.57 21.12
CA PRO A 43 -4.20 18.69 22.25
C PRO A 43 -5.40 17.88 22.73
N ASP A 44 -6.62 18.41 22.58
CA ASP A 44 -7.85 17.76 23.03
C ASP A 44 -9.05 18.10 22.14
N GLY A 45 -10.18 17.43 22.40
CA GLY A 45 -11.42 17.62 21.64
C GLY A 45 -12.03 19.02 21.79
N ALA A 46 -11.83 19.71 22.91
CA ALA A 46 -12.35 21.06 23.11
C ALA A 46 -11.60 22.06 22.24
N ALA A 47 -10.27 21.96 22.19
CA ALA A 47 -9.41 22.74 21.32
C ALA A 47 -9.67 22.45 19.83
N LYS A 48 -9.97 21.19 19.47
CA LYS A 48 -10.40 20.84 18.09
C LYS A 48 -11.68 21.56 17.67
N GLN A 49 -12.62 21.72 18.60
CA GLN A 49 -13.96 22.28 18.34
C GLN A 49 -14.07 23.78 18.63
N ASP A 50 -13.00 24.46 19.06
CA ASP A 50 -12.98 25.91 19.27
C ASP A 50 -13.50 26.64 18.03
N PRO A 51 -14.59 27.43 18.11
CA PRO A 51 -15.13 28.21 17.00
C PRO A 51 -14.09 29.09 16.30
N GLY A 52 -13.11 29.61 17.05
CA GLY A 52 -12.03 30.44 16.53
C GLY A 52 -10.90 29.67 15.87
N ARG A 53 -10.87 28.33 15.91
CA ARG A 53 -9.82 27.52 15.27
C ARG A 53 -10.20 27.14 13.85
N ASP A 54 -9.64 27.83 12.87
CA ASP A 54 -9.70 27.48 11.44
C ASP A 54 -8.38 26.85 10.98
N TYR A 55 -8.31 26.45 9.71
CA TYR A 55 -7.12 25.81 9.15
C TYR A 55 -5.86 26.72 9.21
N ALA A 56 -6.02 28.03 8.97
CA ALA A 56 -4.90 28.97 9.00
C ALA A 56 -4.29 29.05 10.40
N ARG A 57 -5.12 29.22 11.42
CA ARG A 57 -4.69 29.24 12.83
C ARG A 57 -4.15 27.89 13.27
N ALA A 58 -4.75 26.79 12.84
CA ALA A 58 -4.29 25.44 13.17
C ALA A 58 -2.88 25.14 12.61
N THR A 59 -2.55 25.70 11.45
CA THR A 59 -1.23 25.56 10.82
C THR A 59 -0.24 26.67 11.20
N GLY A 60 -0.69 27.67 11.98
CA GLY A 60 0.13 28.79 12.44
C GLY A 60 0.51 29.78 11.34
N VAL A 61 -0.27 29.86 10.25
CA VAL A 61 -0.05 30.79 9.15
C VAL A 61 -1.05 31.95 9.21
N GLU A 62 -0.58 33.18 8.93
CA GLU A 62 -1.45 34.36 8.88
C GLU A 62 -2.41 34.31 7.68
N ARG A 63 -1.95 33.75 6.56
CA ARG A 63 -2.73 33.54 5.35
C ARG A 63 -2.42 32.14 4.80
N VAL A 64 -3.47 31.42 4.42
CA VAL A 64 -3.36 30.13 3.76
C VAL A 64 -2.74 30.34 2.38
N ASP A 65 -1.77 29.51 2.04
CA ASP A 65 -1.16 29.51 0.71
C ASP A 65 -2.26 29.36 -0.36
N ASP A 66 -2.10 30.03 -1.49
CA ASP A 66 -3.08 29.99 -2.58
C ASP A 66 -3.18 28.56 -3.19
N ASP A 67 -2.32 27.63 -2.77
CA ASP A 67 -2.34 26.22 -3.13
C ASP A 67 -3.03 25.28 -2.13
N ALA A 68 -3.54 25.82 -1.02
CA ALA A 68 -4.16 25.05 0.06
C ALA A 68 -5.54 25.59 0.49
N LEU A 69 -6.23 26.38 -0.35
CA LEU A 69 -7.57 26.88 -0.03
C LEU A 69 -8.57 25.72 0.09
N THR A 70 -8.46 24.66 -0.72
CA THR A 70 -9.36 23.50 -0.54
C THR A 70 -9.14 22.77 0.79
N ALA A 71 -7.93 22.84 1.38
CA ALA A 71 -7.65 22.28 2.70
C ALA A 71 -8.47 22.97 3.81
N THR A 72 -8.82 24.26 3.65
CA THR A 72 -9.66 24.95 4.63
C THR A 72 -11.07 24.37 4.67
N VAL A 73 -11.63 24.02 3.51
CA VAL A 73 -12.98 23.44 3.41
C VAL A 73 -12.97 21.99 3.90
N TYR A 74 -11.94 21.20 3.58
CA TYR A 74 -11.76 19.87 4.16
C TYR A 74 -11.58 19.91 5.68
N PHE A 75 -10.89 20.91 6.22
CA PHE A 75 -10.75 21.10 7.66
C PHE A 75 -12.11 21.34 8.32
N ASP A 76 -12.96 22.19 7.71
CA ASP A 76 -14.32 22.43 8.21
C ASP A 76 -15.19 21.17 8.17
N LEU A 77 -15.08 20.36 7.10
CA LEU A 77 -15.73 19.06 7.00
C LEU A 77 -15.32 18.16 8.18
N LEU A 78 -14.02 18.01 8.43
CA LEU A 78 -13.51 17.18 9.52
C LEU A 78 -13.89 17.73 10.90
N LYS A 79 -13.87 19.06 11.08
CA LYS A 79 -14.33 19.71 12.30
C LYS A 79 -15.82 19.46 12.55
N ARG A 80 -16.64 19.51 11.50
CA ARG A 80 -18.09 19.23 11.57
C ARG A 80 -18.38 17.77 11.93
N LEU A 81 -17.63 16.82 11.36
CA LEU A 81 -17.71 15.40 11.73
C LEU A 81 -17.16 15.15 13.14
N GLY A 82 -16.14 15.91 13.53
CA GLY A 82 -15.52 15.93 14.85
C GLY A 82 -16.44 16.26 16.03
N ARG A 83 -17.71 16.61 15.79
CA ARG A 83 -18.72 16.74 16.84
C ARG A 83 -19.24 15.38 17.32
N THR A 84 -19.14 14.36 16.48
CA THR A 84 -19.68 13.02 16.72
C THR A 84 -18.56 11.96 16.67
N ILE A 85 -17.64 12.08 15.71
CA ILE A 85 -16.53 11.15 15.49
C ILE A 85 -15.22 11.89 15.20
N ASP A 86 -14.17 11.54 15.93
CA ASP A 86 -12.81 12.02 15.68
C ASP A 86 -12.20 11.21 14.51
N LEU A 87 -12.47 11.67 13.29
CA LEU A 87 -12.09 10.98 12.06
C LEU A 87 -10.74 11.49 11.54
N ARG A 88 -9.74 10.62 11.52
CA ARG A 88 -8.43 10.88 10.89
C ARG A 88 -8.37 10.29 9.49
N VAL A 89 -7.96 11.09 8.51
CA VAL A 89 -7.85 10.67 7.10
C VAL A 89 -6.38 10.57 6.72
N LEU A 90 -6.00 9.44 6.13
CA LEU A 90 -4.63 9.11 5.75
C LEU A 90 -4.62 8.47 4.36
N ALA A 91 -3.60 8.76 3.56
CA ALA A 91 -3.29 7.99 2.36
C ALA A 91 -1.94 7.29 2.59
N ASP A 92 -1.98 5.97 2.79
CA ASP A 92 -0.85 5.18 3.26
C ASP A 92 -0.39 4.11 2.27
N VAL A 93 -1.16 3.82 1.23
CA VAL A 93 -0.76 2.93 0.13
C VAL A 93 -0.95 3.63 -1.19
N MET A 94 0.07 3.54 -2.05
CA MET A 94 0.02 4.02 -3.42
C MET A 94 0.61 2.97 -4.35
N SER A 95 -0.06 2.70 -5.46
CA SER A 95 0.52 1.92 -6.54
C SER A 95 0.34 2.65 -7.87
N GLY A 96 1.34 2.55 -8.74
CA GLY A 96 1.33 3.28 -10.01
C GLY A 96 2.09 2.60 -11.12
N ALA A 97 1.62 2.81 -12.35
CA ALA A 97 2.26 2.39 -13.59
C ALA A 97 2.42 3.60 -14.52
N SER A 98 3.53 3.70 -15.26
CA SER A 98 3.76 4.76 -16.25
C SER A 98 3.58 6.17 -15.67
N ALA A 99 2.79 7.02 -16.33
CA ALA A 99 2.38 8.32 -15.82
C ALA A 99 1.77 8.29 -14.40
N GLY A 100 1.03 7.23 -14.06
CA GLY A 100 0.48 7.03 -12.72
C GLY A 100 1.57 6.84 -11.66
N ALA A 101 2.70 6.20 -12.02
CA ALA A 101 3.84 6.08 -11.12
C ALA A 101 4.50 7.43 -10.81
N ILE A 102 4.62 8.32 -11.80
CA ILE A 102 5.17 9.68 -11.62
C ILE A 102 4.35 10.43 -10.56
N ASN A 103 3.03 10.42 -10.72
CA ASN A 103 2.09 11.05 -9.79
C ASN A 103 2.11 10.37 -8.41
N GLY A 104 2.18 9.05 -8.35
CA GLY A 104 2.27 8.29 -7.10
C GLY A 104 3.53 8.62 -6.32
N ILE A 105 4.68 8.72 -7.00
CA ILE A 105 5.96 9.14 -6.41
C ILE A 105 5.86 10.56 -5.84
N ALA A 106 5.34 11.51 -6.63
CA ALA A 106 5.22 12.89 -6.20
C ALA A 106 4.29 13.03 -4.98
N LEU A 107 3.13 12.37 -4.99
CA LEU A 107 2.20 12.41 -3.86
C LEU A 107 2.77 11.70 -2.63
N ALA A 108 3.36 10.51 -2.78
CA ALA A 108 3.98 9.79 -1.66
C ALA A 108 5.07 10.64 -1.00
N ARG A 109 5.91 11.31 -1.81
CA ARG A 109 6.92 12.24 -1.31
C ARG A 109 6.30 13.43 -0.58
N ALA A 110 5.25 14.02 -1.14
CA ALA A 110 4.53 15.11 -0.51
C ALA A 110 3.89 14.71 0.83
N ILE A 111 3.38 13.49 0.97
CA ILE A 111 2.80 12.99 2.23
C ILE A 111 3.88 12.66 3.25
N ALA A 112 4.96 12.00 2.82
CA ALA A 112 6.06 11.60 3.70
C ALA A 112 6.72 12.81 4.39
N HIS A 113 6.90 13.92 3.65
CA HIS A 113 7.68 15.10 4.10
C HIS A 113 6.90 16.44 4.09
N ASP A 114 5.56 16.40 3.99
CA ASP A 114 4.68 17.59 3.92
C ASP A 114 5.12 18.62 2.85
N LEU A 115 5.52 18.13 1.66
CA LEU A 115 6.02 18.98 0.57
C LEU A 115 4.91 19.51 -0.33
N SER A 116 5.17 20.63 -1.00
CA SER A 116 4.22 21.18 -1.99
C SER A 116 4.29 20.43 -3.30
N LEU A 117 3.12 20.19 -3.91
CA LEU A 117 3.01 19.68 -5.29
C LEU A 117 3.09 20.80 -6.34
N ALA A 118 3.18 22.08 -5.94
CA ALA A 118 3.25 23.22 -6.86
C ALA A 118 4.34 23.08 -7.94
N PRO A 119 5.58 22.65 -7.61
CA PRO A 119 6.63 22.48 -8.61
C PRO A 119 6.28 21.44 -9.66
N VAL A 120 5.63 20.35 -9.24
CA VAL A 120 5.14 19.30 -10.14
C VAL A 120 3.95 19.80 -10.97
N THR A 121 3.09 20.66 -10.42
CA THR A 121 2.03 21.35 -11.18
C THR A 121 2.64 22.21 -12.29
N THR A 122 3.65 23.03 -11.98
CA THR A 122 4.35 23.86 -12.96
C THR A 122 5.01 22.99 -14.04
N LEU A 123 5.65 21.89 -13.63
CA LEU A 123 6.22 20.93 -14.56
C LEU A 123 5.17 20.36 -15.52
N TRP A 124 4.01 19.92 -15.03
CA TRP A 124 2.93 19.43 -15.88
C TRP A 124 2.36 20.51 -16.79
N LEU A 125 2.06 21.70 -16.29
CA LEU A 125 1.39 22.73 -17.08
C LEU A 125 2.33 23.40 -18.10
N GLU A 126 3.59 23.65 -17.74
CA GLU A 126 4.53 24.42 -18.54
C GLU A 126 5.56 23.58 -19.29
N GLN A 127 6.05 22.50 -18.68
CA GLN A 127 7.19 21.73 -19.19
C GLN A 127 6.81 20.42 -19.88
N ALA A 128 5.66 19.83 -19.53
CA ALA A 128 5.15 18.59 -20.11
C ALA A 128 4.53 18.82 -21.51
N ASP A 129 5.33 19.42 -22.38
CA ASP A 129 5.05 19.67 -23.78
C ASP A 129 5.75 18.61 -24.62
N MET A 130 4.97 17.87 -25.43
CA MET A 130 5.50 16.83 -26.31
C MET A 130 6.64 17.33 -27.21
N GLN A 131 6.61 18.60 -27.66
CA GLN A 131 7.71 19.13 -28.50
C GLN A 131 9.03 19.32 -27.76
N ARG A 132 9.00 19.52 -26.43
CA ARG A 132 10.21 19.64 -25.60
C ARG A 132 10.83 18.29 -25.29
N LEU A 133 10.02 17.23 -25.30
CA LEU A 133 10.46 15.85 -25.08
C LEU A 133 10.99 15.18 -26.35
N ILE A 134 10.71 15.72 -27.54
CA ILE A 134 11.29 15.22 -28.79
C ILE A 134 12.79 15.55 -28.84
N ALA A 135 13.63 14.55 -29.10
CA ALA A 135 15.06 14.75 -29.25
C ALA A 135 15.35 15.82 -30.31
N PRO A 136 16.30 16.77 -30.08
CA PRO A 136 16.58 17.85 -31.02
C PRO A 136 16.86 17.36 -32.46
N GLU A 137 17.46 16.18 -32.56
CA GLU A 137 17.84 15.50 -33.82
C GLU A 137 16.66 14.82 -34.53
N ALA A 138 15.57 14.51 -33.82
CA ALA A 138 14.38 13.83 -34.33
C ALA A 138 13.26 14.81 -34.74
N ARG A 139 13.38 16.10 -34.40
CA ARG A 139 12.39 17.15 -34.69
C ARG A 139 12.35 17.48 -36.20
N ALA A 140 11.16 17.40 -36.80
CA ALA A 140 10.97 17.74 -38.21
C ALA A 140 11.18 19.24 -38.46
N LYS A 141 12.04 19.61 -39.42
CA LYS A 141 12.24 21.00 -39.85
C LYS A 141 11.11 21.46 -40.77
N THR A 142 10.95 22.78 -40.95
CA THR A 142 9.84 23.41 -41.69
C THR A 142 9.66 22.91 -43.14
N TRP A 143 10.74 22.37 -43.73
CA TRP A 143 10.82 21.86 -45.10
C TRP A 143 10.84 20.33 -45.20
N ASP A 144 10.91 19.61 -44.08
CA ASP A 144 10.86 18.15 -44.08
C ASP A 144 9.45 17.68 -44.42
N LYS A 145 9.35 16.70 -45.32
CA LYS A 145 8.09 16.11 -45.79
C LYS A 145 7.10 17.13 -46.39
N TRP A 146 7.59 18.18 -47.06
CA TRP A 146 6.77 19.25 -47.66
C TRP A 146 5.68 18.75 -48.63
N TYR A 147 5.89 17.59 -49.26
CA TYR A 147 4.95 16.91 -50.16
C TYR A 147 3.71 16.32 -49.45
N PHE A 148 3.68 16.24 -48.12
CA PHE A 148 2.47 15.88 -47.35
C PHE A 148 1.47 17.04 -47.21
N ARG A 149 1.88 18.30 -47.47
CA ARG A 149 1.01 19.49 -47.35
C ARG A 149 -0.33 19.42 -48.09
N PRO A 150 -0.43 18.94 -49.35
CA PRO A 150 -1.71 18.80 -50.04
C PRO A 150 -2.64 17.72 -49.44
N LEU A 151 -2.10 16.77 -48.68
CA LEU A 151 -2.88 15.70 -48.01
C LEU A 151 -3.32 16.08 -46.58
N LEU A 152 -2.91 17.25 -46.06
CA LEU A 152 -3.20 17.67 -44.69
C LEU A 152 -4.69 17.90 -44.41
N ARG A 153 -5.41 18.56 -45.32
CA ARG A 153 -6.84 18.84 -45.15
C ARG A 153 -7.70 17.58 -45.14
N PRO A 154 -7.55 16.62 -46.09
CA PRO A 154 -8.29 15.37 -46.01
C PRO A 154 -7.84 14.50 -44.81
N ALA A 155 -6.55 14.49 -44.45
CA ALA A 155 -6.07 13.75 -43.28
C ALA A 155 -6.60 14.30 -41.95
N LEU A 156 -6.71 15.63 -41.81
CA LEU A 156 -7.30 16.27 -40.62
C LEU A 156 -8.81 16.04 -40.54
N ALA A 157 -9.51 16.09 -41.67
CA ALA A 157 -10.95 15.77 -41.73
C ALA A 157 -11.20 14.30 -41.38
N TRP A 158 -10.36 13.39 -41.88
CA TRP A 158 -10.37 11.98 -41.53
C TRP A 158 -10.06 11.75 -40.04
N MET A 159 -8.99 12.35 -39.49
CA MET A 159 -8.64 12.24 -38.06
C MET A 159 -9.74 12.76 -37.13
N ARG A 160 -10.49 13.81 -37.51
CA ARG A 160 -11.66 14.27 -36.75
C ARG A 160 -12.82 13.28 -36.83
N ARG A 161 -13.04 12.66 -37.99
CA ARG A 161 -14.09 11.66 -38.19
C ARG A 161 -13.82 10.38 -37.40
N GLU A 162 -12.56 9.96 -37.33
CA GLU A 162 -12.10 8.79 -36.57
C GLU A 162 -11.84 9.07 -35.07
N GLY A 163 -12.25 10.25 -34.56
CA GLY A 163 -12.13 10.59 -33.13
C GLY A 163 -10.71 10.83 -32.60
N MET A 164 -9.68 10.87 -33.47
CA MET A 164 -8.29 11.09 -33.06
C MET A 164 -8.00 12.53 -32.64
N LEU A 165 -8.80 13.50 -33.10
CA LEU A 165 -8.73 14.91 -32.72
C LEU A 165 -10.07 15.34 -32.08
N PRO A 166 -10.05 16.07 -30.95
CA PRO A 166 -11.26 16.63 -30.36
C PRO A 166 -11.99 17.55 -31.35
N THR A 167 -13.33 17.62 -31.25
CA THR A 167 -14.17 18.55 -32.03
C THR A 167 -13.79 20.03 -31.80
N ALA A 168 -13.20 20.35 -30.64
CA ALA A 168 -12.70 21.67 -30.26
C ALA A 168 -11.16 21.80 -30.30
N ALA A 169 -10.46 21.09 -31.20
CA ALA A 169 -9.00 21.18 -31.32
C ALA A 169 -8.52 22.59 -31.72
N ASP A 170 -7.61 23.18 -30.92
CA ASP A 170 -6.98 24.47 -31.19
C ASP A 170 -5.90 24.38 -32.30
N ARG A 171 -5.41 25.54 -32.77
CA ARG A 171 -4.37 25.59 -33.84
C ARG A 171 -3.05 24.96 -33.39
N GLU A 172 -2.72 25.03 -32.10
CA GLU A 172 -1.49 24.52 -31.51
C GLU A 172 -1.47 22.98 -31.51
N MET A 173 -2.57 22.35 -31.09
CA MET A 173 -2.79 20.90 -31.12
C MET A 173 -2.69 20.37 -32.54
N VAL A 174 -3.32 21.05 -33.51
CA VAL A 174 -3.24 20.66 -34.93
C VAL A 174 -1.80 20.72 -35.43
N ASP A 175 -1.06 21.81 -35.17
CA ASP A 175 0.33 21.95 -35.63
C ASP A 175 1.28 20.93 -34.99
N ARG A 176 1.06 20.59 -33.71
CA ARG A 176 1.85 19.60 -32.98
C ARG A 176 1.60 18.18 -33.45
N VAL A 177 0.35 17.80 -33.68
CA VAL A 177 0.01 16.51 -34.30
C VAL A 177 0.67 16.40 -35.66
N LEU A 178 0.61 17.45 -36.48
CA LEU A 178 1.25 17.47 -37.79
C LEU A 178 2.79 17.41 -37.72
N THR A 179 3.39 18.01 -36.70
CA THR A 179 4.85 17.95 -36.47
C THR A 179 5.29 16.57 -35.99
N PHE A 180 4.53 15.96 -35.07
CA PHE A 180 4.76 14.61 -34.58
C PHE A 180 4.61 13.56 -35.68
N VAL A 181 3.58 13.69 -36.54
CA VAL A 181 3.42 12.78 -37.70
C VAL A 181 4.59 12.94 -38.69
N ARG A 182 5.23 14.11 -38.72
CA ARG A 182 6.38 14.39 -39.61
C ARG A 182 7.74 14.00 -39.03
N SER A 183 7.93 13.86 -37.71
CA SER A 183 9.22 13.45 -37.10
C SER A 183 9.69 12.05 -37.56
N ARG A 184 10.91 11.62 -37.20
CA ARG A 184 11.48 10.32 -37.60
C ARG A 184 10.88 9.17 -36.77
N TRP A 185 10.60 8.03 -37.40
CA TRP A 185 9.81 6.92 -36.83
C TRP A 185 10.60 5.62 -36.59
N PHE A 186 11.82 5.51 -37.11
CA PHE A 186 12.65 4.29 -36.98
C PHE A 186 13.52 4.27 -35.71
N SER A 187 13.39 5.29 -34.85
CA SER A 187 14.02 5.39 -33.53
C SER A 187 13.05 6.09 -32.58
N PRO A 188 13.08 5.83 -31.26
CA PRO A 188 12.18 6.48 -30.32
C PRO A 188 12.26 8.00 -30.48
N PRO A 189 11.14 8.71 -30.76
CA PRO A 189 11.18 10.13 -31.04
C PRO A 189 11.42 10.98 -29.79
N LEU A 190 11.17 10.44 -28.59
CA LEU A 190 11.31 11.14 -27.31
C LEU A 190 12.61 10.79 -26.59
N ASP A 191 13.21 11.79 -25.95
CA ASP A 191 14.49 11.70 -25.26
C ASP A 191 14.31 11.23 -23.81
N GLY A 192 14.84 10.05 -23.51
CA GLY A 192 14.82 9.47 -22.16
C GLY A 192 15.63 10.27 -21.14
N THR A 193 16.81 10.78 -21.52
CA THR A 193 17.69 11.55 -20.63
C THR A 193 17.04 12.88 -20.26
N MET A 194 16.35 13.51 -21.22
CA MET A 194 15.54 14.69 -20.95
C MET A 194 14.38 14.39 -20.00
N LEU A 195 13.67 13.26 -20.17
CA LEU A 195 12.63 12.87 -19.22
C LEU A 195 13.22 12.64 -17.80
N SER A 196 14.35 11.94 -17.68
CA SER A 196 15.05 11.76 -16.41
C SER A 196 15.43 13.08 -15.75
N THR A 197 15.90 14.04 -16.56
CA THR A 197 16.20 15.42 -16.15
C THR A 197 14.97 16.11 -15.58
N VAL A 198 13.87 16.14 -16.32
CA VAL A 198 12.61 16.79 -15.89
C VAL A 198 12.07 16.18 -14.61
N LEU A 199 12.07 14.85 -14.51
CA LEU A 199 11.58 14.15 -13.32
C LEU A 199 12.44 14.44 -12.10
N LEU A 200 13.78 14.41 -12.25
CA LEU A 200 14.70 14.75 -11.18
C LEU A 200 14.52 16.22 -10.74
N ASP A 201 14.45 17.15 -11.70
CA ASP A 201 14.26 18.58 -11.42
C ASP A 201 12.94 18.84 -10.70
N GLY A 202 11.86 18.17 -11.12
CA GLY A 202 10.56 18.24 -10.45
C GLY A 202 10.62 17.78 -9.00
N LEU A 203 11.27 16.65 -8.72
CA LEU A 203 11.40 16.11 -7.37
C LEU A 203 12.33 16.95 -6.47
N LEU A 204 13.42 17.48 -7.03
CA LEU A 204 14.33 18.38 -6.31
C LEU A 204 13.66 19.73 -6.01
N ALA A 205 12.83 20.24 -6.93
CA ALA A 205 12.14 21.52 -6.73
C ALA A 205 11.03 21.46 -5.68
N MET A 206 10.55 20.26 -5.31
CA MET A 206 9.60 20.08 -4.19
C MET A 206 10.21 20.41 -2.83
N GLU A 207 11.53 20.44 -2.73
CA GLU A 207 12.22 20.59 -1.46
C GLU A 207 12.33 22.05 -1.06
N VAL A 208 12.18 22.28 0.25
CA VAL A 208 12.23 23.60 0.84
C VAL A 208 13.45 23.64 1.75
N PRO A 209 14.52 24.37 1.36
CA PRO A 209 15.70 24.52 2.20
C PRO A 209 15.31 25.03 3.60
N ASP A 210 16.00 24.51 4.63
CA ASP A 210 15.95 25.01 6.01
C ASP A 210 14.65 24.78 6.82
N ARG A 211 13.71 23.95 6.33
CA ARG A 211 12.54 23.51 7.12
C ARG A 211 12.81 22.16 7.79
N PRO A 212 12.55 21.99 9.10
CA PRO A 212 12.68 20.68 9.72
C PRO A 212 11.72 19.68 9.06
N PRO A 213 12.12 18.42 8.87
CA PRO A 213 11.28 17.41 8.24
C PRO A 213 9.98 17.26 9.04
N ARG A 214 8.85 17.45 8.36
CA ARG A 214 7.51 17.24 8.92
C ARG A 214 6.83 16.15 8.12
N SER A 215 6.17 15.22 8.78
CA SER A 215 5.38 14.19 8.09
C SER A 215 3.89 14.44 8.28
N LEU A 216 3.11 14.18 7.23
CA LEU A 216 1.65 14.10 7.34
C LEU A 216 1.20 12.75 7.93
N LEU A 217 2.10 11.77 7.97
CA LEU A 217 1.85 10.48 8.58
C LEU A 217 1.81 10.60 10.12
N PRO A 218 0.83 10.00 10.80
CA PRO A 218 0.89 9.79 12.25
C PRO A 218 2.09 8.94 12.65
N SER A 219 2.58 9.15 13.86
CA SER A 219 3.53 8.23 14.49
C SER A 219 2.90 6.84 14.62
N GLY A 220 3.72 5.81 14.42
CA GLY A 220 3.32 4.41 14.30
C GLY A 220 2.93 3.96 12.89
N THR A 221 2.69 4.87 11.93
CA THR A 221 2.20 4.49 10.60
C THR A 221 3.29 4.36 9.55
N ARG A 222 2.99 3.57 8.52
CA ARG A 222 3.83 3.35 7.34
C ARG A 222 3.11 3.88 6.10
N LEU A 223 3.86 4.49 5.19
CA LEU A 223 3.44 4.77 3.82
C LEU A 223 4.22 3.82 2.89
N SER A 224 3.52 3.15 1.97
CA SER A 224 4.15 2.29 0.97
C SER A 224 3.77 2.71 -0.44
N LEU A 225 4.77 2.72 -1.33
CA LEU A 225 4.63 3.00 -2.74
C LEU A 225 5.18 1.83 -3.55
N SER A 226 4.35 1.31 -4.45
CA SER A 226 4.71 0.26 -5.40
C SER A 226 4.64 0.78 -6.85
N VAL A 227 5.76 0.74 -7.57
CA VAL A 227 5.89 1.20 -8.96
C VAL A 227 6.15 0.02 -9.88
N THR A 228 5.30 -0.19 -10.88
CA THR A 228 5.46 -1.30 -11.81
C THR A 228 6.43 -0.96 -12.94
N VAL A 229 7.28 -1.92 -13.30
CA VAL A 229 8.19 -1.87 -14.45
C VAL A 229 8.23 -3.23 -15.13
N THR A 230 8.58 -3.26 -16.42
CA THR A 230 8.71 -4.52 -17.18
C THR A 230 10.18 -4.74 -17.49
N ASP A 231 10.78 -5.83 -17.03
CA ASP A 231 12.11 -6.24 -17.46
C ASP A 231 12.03 -6.87 -18.85
N TYR A 232 12.75 -6.33 -19.83
CA TYR A 232 12.73 -6.83 -21.20
C TYR A 232 13.30 -8.25 -21.33
N ARG A 233 14.31 -8.60 -20.51
CA ARG A 233 14.94 -9.93 -20.57
C ARG A 233 14.19 -10.96 -19.72
N GLY A 234 13.52 -10.47 -18.69
CA GLY A 234 12.87 -11.27 -17.67
C GLY A 234 13.88 -12.02 -16.79
N ILE A 235 13.38 -12.54 -15.68
CA ILE A 235 14.12 -13.36 -14.73
C ILE A 235 13.57 -14.79 -14.75
N GLU A 236 14.47 -15.78 -14.71
CA GLU A 236 14.06 -17.19 -14.67
C GLU A 236 13.60 -17.53 -13.25
N LYS A 237 12.34 -17.94 -13.11
CA LYS A 237 11.76 -18.43 -11.87
C LYS A 237 11.60 -19.93 -11.93
N THR A 238 11.96 -20.57 -10.83
CA THR A 238 11.72 -21.99 -10.64
C THR A 238 10.33 -22.17 -10.06
N VAL A 239 9.45 -22.85 -10.79
CA VAL A 239 8.11 -23.20 -10.36
C VAL A 239 8.09 -24.68 -10.04
N PHE A 240 7.71 -25.04 -8.82
CA PHE A 240 7.56 -26.44 -8.44
C PHE A 240 6.16 -26.92 -8.80
N ILE A 241 6.08 -27.95 -9.62
CA ILE A 241 4.82 -28.62 -9.98
C ILE A 241 4.89 -30.11 -9.62
N HIS A 242 3.81 -30.86 -9.81
CA HIS A 242 3.78 -32.30 -9.48
C HIS A 242 4.67 -33.12 -10.43
N ASP A 243 4.55 -32.92 -11.73
CA ASP A 243 5.31 -33.62 -12.76
C ASP A 243 5.42 -32.75 -14.04
N PRO A 244 6.64 -32.40 -14.50
CA PRO A 244 7.93 -32.63 -13.85
C PRO A 244 8.09 -31.79 -12.57
N PRO A 245 8.79 -32.26 -11.52
CA PRO A 245 8.83 -31.59 -10.21
C PRO A 245 9.36 -30.14 -10.23
N ILE A 246 10.07 -29.78 -11.30
CA ILE A 246 10.68 -28.47 -11.50
C ILE A 246 10.34 -28.00 -12.92
N LEU A 247 9.69 -26.84 -13.01
CA LEU A 247 9.47 -26.07 -14.22
C LEU A 247 10.25 -24.75 -14.11
N ARG A 248 10.79 -24.27 -15.24
CA ARG A 248 11.46 -22.97 -15.32
C ARG A 248 10.62 -22.06 -16.20
N GLU A 249 10.20 -20.92 -15.65
CA GLU A 249 9.38 -19.92 -16.33
C GLU A 249 10.08 -18.57 -16.28
N ARG A 250 9.91 -17.73 -17.31
CA ARG A 250 10.43 -16.35 -17.29
C ARG A 250 9.35 -15.39 -16.80
N GLU A 251 9.63 -14.71 -15.69
CA GLU A 251 8.81 -13.60 -15.21
C GLU A 251 9.41 -12.28 -15.70
N TYR A 252 8.58 -11.45 -16.33
CA TYR A 252 8.99 -10.17 -16.90
C TYR A 252 8.49 -8.99 -16.05
N ARG A 253 7.51 -9.20 -15.16
CA ARG A 253 6.99 -8.17 -14.26
C ARG A 253 7.97 -7.94 -13.13
N HIS A 254 8.27 -6.68 -12.87
CA HIS A 254 9.09 -6.28 -11.76
C HIS A 254 8.47 -5.05 -11.06
N GLN A 255 8.69 -4.95 -9.75
CA GLN A 255 8.10 -3.90 -8.91
C GLN A 255 9.21 -3.20 -8.13
N LEU A 256 9.26 -1.87 -8.25
CA LEU A 256 10.11 -1.01 -7.44
C LEU A 256 9.30 -0.53 -6.23
N ARG A 257 9.81 -0.78 -5.02
CA ARG A 257 9.13 -0.53 -3.75
C ARG A 257 9.85 0.54 -2.95
N PHE A 258 9.08 1.47 -2.42
CA PHE A 258 9.53 2.54 -1.54
C PHE A 258 8.63 2.63 -0.32
N ALA A 259 9.21 2.99 0.83
CA ALA A 259 8.44 3.13 2.07
C ALA A 259 8.89 4.31 2.93
N CYS A 260 7.99 4.73 3.82
CA CYS A 260 8.26 5.67 4.90
C CYS A 260 7.64 5.14 6.18
N ASP A 261 8.47 4.79 7.16
CA ASP A 261 8.04 4.35 8.48
C ASP A 261 8.18 5.52 9.46
N HIS A 262 7.05 6.03 9.96
CA HIS A 262 7.04 7.03 11.02
C HIS A 262 6.95 6.31 12.36
N ARG A 263 8.09 6.12 13.02
CA ARG A 263 8.17 5.34 14.27
C ARG A 263 7.51 6.08 15.43
N MET A 264 7.06 5.34 16.44
CA MET A 264 6.47 5.91 17.66
C MET A 264 7.44 6.82 18.44
N SER A 265 8.75 6.64 18.27
CA SER A 265 9.78 7.55 18.81
C SER A 265 9.82 8.93 18.15
N GLY A 266 9.05 9.14 17.08
CA GLY A 266 9.11 10.33 16.22
C GLY A 266 10.20 10.28 15.15
N ALA A 267 11.02 9.21 15.11
CA ALA A 267 11.98 9.01 14.05
C ALA A 267 11.27 8.68 12.73
N LEU A 268 11.71 9.33 11.64
CA LEU A 268 11.16 9.14 10.30
C LEU A 268 12.21 8.43 9.44
N ASP A 269 11.94 7.16 9.09
CA ASP A 269 12.77 6.35 8.21
C ASP A 269 12.12 6.36 6.82
N SER A 270 12.68 7.11 5.87
CA SER A 270 11.97 7.48 4.65
C SER A 270 12.82 7.35 3.39
N ASP A 271 12.31 6.56 2.43
CA ASP A 271 12.82 6.51 1.07
C ASP A 271 12.45 7.75 0.24
N PHE A 272 11.64 8.66 0.79
CA PHE A 272 11.18 9.84 0.06
C PHE A 272 12.01 11.09 0.32
N GLY A 273 13.16 10.96 0.99
CA GLY A 273 14.08 12.06 1.24
C GLY A 273 14.82 12.55 -0.02
N LEU A 274 15.53 13.67 0.11
CA LEU A 274 16.40 14.25 -0.93
C LEU A 274 17.46 13.27 -1.44
N ASP A 275 18.13 12.57 -0.54
CA ASP A 275 19.22 11.64 -0.87
C ASP A 275 18.76 10.51 -1.81
N ASN A 276 17.46 10.20 -1.81
CA ASN A 276 16.85 9.17 -2.63
C ASN A 276 16.08 9.73 -3.84
N ALA A 277 16.07 11.05 -4.06
CA ALA A 277 15.43 11.67 -5.22
C ALA A 277 15.89 11.06 -6.56
N PRO A 278 17.17 10.69 -6.77
CA PRO A 278 17.57 10.01 -8.01
C PRO A 278 16.95 8.62 -8.18
N SER A 279 16.77 7.87 -7.09
CA SER A 279 16.10 6.54 -7.12
C SER A 279 14.62 6.68 -7.50
N LEU A 280 13.95 7.69 -6.95
CA LEU A 280 12.55 8.00 -7.29
C LEU A 280 12.43 8.46 -8.75
N ALA A 281 13.32 9.35 -9.21
CA ALA A 281 13.36 9.81 -10.60
C ALA A 281 13.61 8.65 -11.56
N PHE A 282 14.53 7.74 -11.22
CA PHE A 282 14.79 6.53 -12.00
C PHE A 282 13.57 5.60 -12.06
N ALA A 283 12.88 5.38 -10.93
CA ALA A 283 11.68 4.56 -10.90
C ALA A 283 10.55 5.15 -11.77
N ALA A 284 10.33 6.47 -11.67
CA ALA A 284 9.40 7.21 -12.52
C ALA A 284 9.75 7.06 -14.01
N ARG A 285 11.03 7.26 -14.35
CA ARG A 285 11.57 7.14 -15.71
C ARG A 285 11.42 5.72 -16.26
N ALA A 286 11.74 4.71 -15.47
CA ALA A 286 11.64 3.31 -15.84
C ALA A 286 10.18 2.92 -16.10
N SER A 287 9.29 3.27 -15.17
CA SER A 287 7.86 2.99 -15.30
C SER A 287 7.23 3.69 -16.50
N ALA A 288 7.71 4.88 -16.89
CA ALA A 288 7.23 5.64 -18.04
C ALA A 288 8.03 5.40 -19.36
N SER A 289 8.80 4.32 -19.45
CA SER A 289 9.62 3.98 -20.65
C SER A 289 8.79 3.34 -21.76
N TYR A 290 7.77 4.05 -22.27
CA TYR A 290 6.80 3.49 -23.20
C TYR A 290 7.47 2.99 -24.50
N PRO A 291 7.35 1.70 -24.85
CA PRO A 291 7.98 1.14 -26.05
C PRO A 291 7.61 1.88 -27.33
N GLY A 292 8.62 2.31 -28.09
CA GLY A 292 8.46 3.07 -29.33
C GLY A 292 8.32 4.58 -29.16
N ALA A 293 8.02 5.08 -27.96
CA ALA A 293 8.04 6.51 -27.65
C ALA A 293 9.37 6.92 -27.00
N PHE A 294 9.82 6.17 -25.99
CA PHE A 294 11.07 6.39 -25.26
C PHE A 294 12.03 5.19 -25.43
N PRO A 295 13.36 5.41 -25.30
CA PRO A 295 14.30 4.32 -25.13
C PRO A 295 14.09 3.62 -23.77
N PRO A 296 14.40 2.31 -23.67
CA PRO A 296 14.38 1.59 -22.40
C PRO A 296 15.25 2.27 -21.34
N ALA A 297 14.79 2.26 -20.08
CA ALA A 297 15.56 2.81 -18.97
C ALA A 297 16.62 1.82 -18.48
N ARG A 298 17.76 2.36 -18.06
CA ARG A 298 18.88 1.62 -17.46
C ARG A 298 19.47 2.43 -16.33
N VAL A 299 19.98 1.76 -15.29
CA VAL A 299 20.51 2.45 -14.09
C VAL A 299 21.63 3.43 -14.46
N HIS A 300 22.50 3.05 -15.40
CA HIS A 300 23.61 3.88 -15.86
C HIS A 300 23.16 5.23 -16.47
N GLU A 301 21.91 5.34 -16.94
CA GLU A 301 21.36 6.61 -17.46
C GLU A 301 21.31 7.66 -16.35
N MET A 302 20.88 7.26 -15.15
CA MET A 302 20.82 8.13 -13.98
C MET A 302 22.23 8.44 -13.46
N ASP A 303 23.13 7.45 -13.45
CA ASP A 303 24.53 7.67 -13.05
C ASP A 303 25.21 8.73 -13.94
N ALA A 304 25.03 8.64 -15.25
CA ALA A 304 25.58 9.61 -16.20
C ALA A 304 24.96 11.00 -16.04
N LEU A 305 23.64 11.09 -15.80
CA LEU A 305 22.95 12.35 -15.55
C LEU A 305 23.48 13.05 -14.30
N LEU A 306 23.64 12.32 -13.19
CA LEU A 306 24.14 12.87 -11.94
C LEU A 306 25.61 13.28 -12.06
N ALA A 307 26.44 12.46 -12.73
CA ALA A 307 27.84 12.79 -13.00
C ALA A 307 27.97 14.08 -13.82
N ALA A 308 27.15 14.26 -14.87
CA ALA A 308 27.13 15.47 -15.69
C ALA A 308 26.73 16.72 -14.88
N ARG A 309 25.96 16.54 -13.81
CA ARG A 309 25.52 17.63 -12.91
C ARG A 309 26.40 17.82 -11.68
N GLY A 310 27.44 16.99 -11.50
CA GLY A 310 28.28 17.01 -10.30
C GLY A 310 27.52 16.63 -9.02
N MET A 311 26.46 15.82 -9.13
CA MET A 311 25.63 15.36 -8.02
C MET A 311 26.00 13.95 -7.58
N ALA A 312 25.87 13.66 -6.28
CA ALA A 312 26.05 12.31 -5.74
C ALA A 312 24.73 11.53 -5.74
N TRP A 313 24.83 10.19 -5.69
CA TRP A 313 23.70 9.30 -5.41
C TRP A 313 23.95 8.49 -4.13
N PRO A 314 23.77 9.08 -2.94
CA PRO A 314 24.15 8.45 -1.67
C PRO A 314 23.46 7.10 -1.43
N THR A 315 22.19 6.99 -1.83
CA THR A 315 21.35 5.81 -1.56
C THR A 315 21.41 4.74 -2.65
N ARG A 316 22.23 4.90 -3.70
CA ARG A 316 22.26 3.99 -4.87
C ARG A 316 22.38 2.52 -4.47
N ALA A 317 23.32 2.20 -3.58
CA ALA A 317 23.57 0.82 -3.14
C ALA A 317 22.36 0.23 -2.38
N ALA A 318 21.75 1.01 -1.48
CA ALA A 318 20.55 0.60 -0.75
C ALA A 318 19.34 0.44 -1.67
N PHE A 319 19.18 1.32 -2.66
CA PHE A 319 18.15 1.22 -3.69
C PHE A 319 18.28 -0.08 -4.50
N LEU A 320 19.50 -0.39 -4.96
CA LEU A 320 19.75 -1.61 -5.73
C LEU A 320 19.55 -2.87 -4.90
N GLU A 321 20.00 -2.87 -3.65
CA GLU A 321 19.80 -4.01 -2.75
C GLU A 321 18.31 -4.26 -2.50
N ARG A 322 17.55 -3.22 -2.14
CA ARG A 322 16.12 -3.35 -1.84
C ARG A 322 15.29 -3.83 -3.02
N ASN A 323 15.57 -3.31 -4.21
CA ASN A 323 14.71 -3.56 -5.38
C ASN A 323 15.21 -4.70 -6.27
N PHE A 324 16.50 -5.01 -6.26
CA PHE A 324 17.11 -5.94 -7.21
C PHE A 324 17.95 -7.05 -6.55
N ALA A 325 17.90 -7.26 -5.23
CA ALA A 325 18.61 -8.36 -4.56
C ALA A 325 18.36 -9.73 -5.20
N HIS A 326 17.10 -10.06 -5.50
CA HIS A 326 16.72 -11.32 -6.15
C HIS A 326 17.36 -11.54 -7.54
N TYR A 327 17.73 -10.47 -8.26
CA TYR A 327 18.50 -10.60 -9.50
C TYR A 327 19.97 -10.98 -9.22
N ARG A 328 20.58 -10.37 -8.20
CA ARG A 328 21.96 -10.71 -7.78
C ARG A 328 22.05 -12.14 -7.27
N GLU A 329 21.03 -12.61 -6.56
CA GLU A 329 20.92 -14.00 -6.08
C GLU A 329 20.94 -15.00 -7.24
N GLN A 330 20.43 -14.63 -8.41
CA GLN A 330 20.49 -15.43 -9.63
C GLN A 330 21.73 -15.18 -10.50
N GLY A 331 22.73 -14.45 -9.97
CA GLY A 331 23.97 -14.13 -10.70
C GLY A 331 23.80 -13.09 -11.80
N MET A 332 22.67 -12.38 -11.85
CA MET A 332 22.45 -11.27 -12.77
C MET A 332 22.96 -9.97 -12.16
N ASN A 333 23.52 -9.08 -12.99
CA ASN A 333 23.91 -7.74 -12.58
C ASN A 333 22.71 -6.78 -12.76
N PRO A 334 22.19 -6.16 -11.68
CA PRO A 334 21.08 -5.22 -11.77
C PRO A 334 21.35 -4.03 -12.69
N GLU A 335 22.61 -3.65 -12.87
CA GLU A 335 22.99 -2.48 -13.67
C GLU A 335 22.84 -2.71 -15.18
N ASP A 336 22.81 -3.97 -15.60
CA ASP A 336 22.65 -4.39 -17.00
C ASP A 336 21.18 -4.62 -17.41
N LEU A 337 20.24 -4.43 -16.47
CA LEU A 337 18.82 -4.61 -16.71
C LEU A 337 18.27 -3.55 -17.67
N VAL A 338 17.38 -3.99 -18.55
CA VAL A 338 16.74 -3.16 -19.57
C VAL A 338 15.26 -3.06 -19.21
N LEU A 339 14.88 -1.93 -18.63
CA LEU A 339 13.55 -1.72 -18.09
C LEU A 339 12.66 -0.97 -19.09
N LEU A 340 11.46 -1.49 -19.27
CA LEU A 340 10.37 -0.94 -20.07
C LEU A 340 9.22 -0.49 -19.16
N ASP A 341 8.28 0.23 -19.77
CA ASP A 341 7.08 0.73 -19.10
C ASP A 341 6.31 -0.38 -18.36
N GLY A 342 5.92 -0.10 -17.12
CA GLY A 342 5.16 -1.03 -16.28
C GLY A 342 3.79 -1.37 -16.86
N SER A 343 3.18 -0.45 -17.60
CA SER A 343 1.89 -0.63 -18.25
C SER A 343 1.88 -1.73 -19.30
N VAL A 344 3.04 -2.20 -19.79
CA VAL A 344 3.11 -3.29 -20.76
C VAL A 344 2.50 -4.56 -20.18
N LEU A 345 2.82 -4.90 -18.93
CA LEU A 345 2.36 -6.13 -18.26
C LEU A 345 1.45 -5.87 -17.05
N ASP A 346 1.52 -4.71 -16.41
CA ASP A 346 0.71 -4.35 -15.25
C ASP A 346 0.37 -2.85 -15.26
N ASN A 347 -0.71 -2.52 -15.98
CA ASN A 347 -1.19 -1.14 -16.12
C ASN A 347 -2.07 -0.68 -14.95
N LYS A 348 -2.61 -1.62 -14.18
CA LYS A 348 -3.60 -1.38 -13.14
C LYS A 348 -3.17 -2.14 -11.88
N PRO A 349 -2.17 -1.63 -11.13
CA PRO A 349 -1.49 -2.38 -10.06
C PRO A 349 -2.33 -2.49 -8.77
N ILE A 350 -3.54 -3.02 -8.88
CA ILE A 350 -4.48 -3.24 -7.76
C ILE A 350 -3.93 -4.32 -6.84
N THR A 351 -3.38 -5.41 -7.40
CA THR A 351 -2.77 -6.48 -6.60
C THR A 351 -1.60 -5.98 -5.76
N ALA A 352 -0.78 -5.07 -6.30
CA ALA A 352 0.29 -4.44 -5.53
C ALA A 352 -0.27 -3.62 -4.36
N ALA A 353 -1.32 -2.82 -4.59
CA ALA A 353 -1.98 -2.10 -3.51
C ALA A 353 -2.60 -3.06 -2.48
N VAL A 354 -3.29 -4.12 -2.88
CA VAL A 354 -3.89 -5.10 -1.97
C VAL A 354 -2.84 -5.80 -1.11
N HIS A 355 -1.70 -6.17 -1.70
CA HIS A 355 -0.57 -6.72 -0.95
C HIS A 355 -0.10 -5.74 0.11
N ASP A 356 0.10 -4.47 -0.25
CA ASP A 356 0.54 -3.45 0.70
C ASP A 356 -0.54 -3.19 1.76
N ILE A 357 -1.83 -3.10 1.41
CA ILE A 357 -2.94 -2.98 2.37
C ILE A 357 -2.85 -4.04 3.48
N ARG A 358 -2.59 -5.30 3.11
CA ARG A 358 -2.48 -6.41 4.06
C ARG A 358 -1.29 -6.29 5.02
N ALA A 359 -0.22 -5.61 4.59
CA ALA A 359 0.97 -5.38 5.40
C ALA A 359 0.85 -4.18 6.37
N HIS A 360 -0.09 -3.25 6.13
CA HIS A 360 -0.20 -2.04 6.96
C HIS A 360 -0.92 -2.33 8.26
N ARG A 361 -0.29 -1.96 9.38
CA ARG A 361 -0.85 -2.11 10.73
C ARG A 361 -1.80 -0.97 11.05
N ALA A 362 -2.88 -1.29 11.76
CA ALA A 362 -3.92 -0.34 12.17
C ALA A 362 -3.91 -0.16 13.69
N PHE A 363 -3.78 1.09 14.15
CA PHE A 363 -3.82 1.41 15.59
C PHE A 363 -5.24 1.73 16.07
N ARG A 364 -6.22 1.89 15.18
CA ARG A 364 -7.60 2.31 15.47
C ARG A 364 -8.57 1.54 14.60
N GLU A 365 -9.87 1.72 14.83
CA GLU A 365 -10.88 1.27 13.87
C GLU A 365 -10.58 1.91 12.51
N VAL A 366 -10.37 1.09 11.47
CA VAL A 366 -10.02 1.56 10.13
C VAL A 366 -11.17 1.32 9.17
N ASP A 367 -11.58 2.36 8.46
CA ASP A 367 -12.31 2.25 7.19
C ASP A 367 -11.30 2.29 6.05
N ARG A 368 -11.10 1.13 5.39
CA ARG A 368 -10.10 0.96 4.33
C ARG A 368 -10.74 1.18 2.96
N ARG A 369 -10.29 2.20 2.23
CA ARG A 369 -10.75 2.51 0.87
C ARG A 369 -9.66 2.27 -0.16
N LEU A 370 -9.88 1.33 -1.07
CA LEU A 370 -9.10 1.23 -2.30
C LEU A 370 -9.74 2.14 -3.35
N ILE A 371 -9.05 3.23 -3.69
CA ILE A 371 -9.49 4.19 -4.69
C ILE A 371 -8.68 3.97 -5.96
N PHE A 372 -9.33 3.57 -7.05
CA PHE A 372 -8.69 3.54 -8.36
C PHE A 372 -9.16 4.71 -9.23
N ILE A 373 -8.23 5.28 -9.98
CA ILE A 373 -8.50 6.44 -10.84
C ILE A 373 -8.71 5.94 -12.27
N ASP A 374 -9.94 6.09 -12.77
CA ASP A 374 -10.33 5.63 -14.09
C ASP A 374 -10.92 6.78 -14.91
N PRO A 375 -10.25 7.24 -15.97
CA PRO A 375 -10.74 8.31 -16.86
C PRO A 375 -11.75 7.82 -17.91
N HIS A 376 -11.82 6.51 -18.16
CA HIS A 376 -12.50 5.91 -19.31
C HIS A 376 -13.86 5.39 -18.85
N ALA A 377 -14.79 6.32 -18.65
CA ALA A 377 -16.09 5.99 -18.12
C ALA A 377 -17.18 6.13 -19.18
N ASP A 378 -17.09 5.34 -20.26
CA ASP A 378 -18.26 5.10 -21.12
C ASP A 378 -18.68 3.62 -21.04
N PRO A 379 -19.78 3.31 -20.32
CA PRO A 379 -20.45 2.01 -20.39
C PRO A 379 -21.34 1.87 -21.65
N HIS A 380 -21.47 2.92 -22.46
CA HIS A 380 -22.28 2.91 -23.66
C HIS A 380 -21.41 2.79 -24.91
N VAL A 381 -21.28 1.57 -25.42
CA VAL A 381 -21.43 1.16 -26.84
C VAL A 381 -21.05 -0.33 -26.88
N GLY A 382 -22.03 -1.17 -26.53
CA GLY A 382 -22.20 -2.47 -27.20
C GLY A 382 -22.94 -2.29 -28.53
N GLY A 383 -22.65 -1.21 -29.25
CA GLY A 383 -22.95 -1.07 -30.66
C GLY A 383 -21.71 -1.51 -31.41
N ASP A 384 -21.89 -2.20 -32.53
CA ASP A 384 -20.84 -2.74 -33.38
C ASP A 384 -19.55 -1.92 -33.29
N ALA A 385 -18.47 -2.58 -32.86
CA ALA A 385 -17.12 -2.09 -33.11
C ALA A 385 -17.00 -1.94 -34.62
N ASP A 386 -17.29 -0.73 -35.11
CA ASP A 386 -17.05 -0.36 -36.48
C ASP A 386 -15.58 -0.70 -36.73
N ALA A 387 -15.33 -1.43 -37.81
CA ALA A 387 -14.05 -2.00 -38.19
C ALA A 387 -13.07 -0.89 -38.65
N GLY A 388 -12.91 0.16 -37.84
CA GLY A 388 -11.88 1.17 -37.95
C GLY A 388 -10.53 0.53 -37.62
N SER A 389 -9.55 0.79 -38.48
CA SER A 389 -8.20 0.24 -38.32
C SER A 389 -7.61 0.65 -36.96
N PRO A 390 -6.99 -0.28 -36.20
CA PRO A 390 -6.36 0.05 -34.93
C PRO A 390 -5.39 1.21 -35.08
N GLY A 391 -5.35 2.11 -34.10
CA GLY A 391 -4.40 3.23 -34.13
C GLY A 391 -2.94 2.73 -34.23
N TRP A 392 -2.01 3.61 -34.63
CA TRP A 392 -0.60 3.23 -34.80
C TRP A 392 0.07 2.73 -33.51
N PHE A 393 -0.08 3.45 -32.39
CA PHE A 393 0.44 3.04 -31.06
C PHE A 393 -0.19 1.74 -30.57
N GLU A 394 -1.47 1.61 -30.89
CA GLU A 394 -2.33 0.50 -30.62
C GLU A 394 -1.87 -0.77 -31.37
N THR A 395 -1.40 -0.61 -32.60
CA THR A 395 -0.77 -1.64 -33.44
C THR A 395 0.64 -1.97 -32.97
N LEU A 396 1.44 -0.99 -32.54
CA LEU A 396 2.79 -1.22 -32.00
C LEU A 396 2.76 -1.96 -30.66
N ARG A 397 1.84 -1.59 -29.77
CA ARG A 397 1.59 -2.28 -28.49
C ARG A 397 1.07 -3.70 -28.71
N GLY A 398 0.17 -3.90 -29.69
CA GLY A 398 -0.29 -5.23 -30.11
C GLY A 398 0.77 -6.07 -30.82
N ALA A 399 1.78 -5.46 -31.44
CA ALA A 399 2.90 -6.17 -32.06
C ALA A 399 3.97 -6.63 -31.04
N LEU A 400 3.98 -6.03 -29.83
CA LEU A 400 4.87 -6.40 -28.73
C LEU A 400 4.18 -7.31 -27.68
N SER A 401 2.86 -7.49 -27.76
CA SER A 401 2.10 -8.40 -26.92
C SER A 401 0.95 -9.03 -27.70
N ASP A 402 0.89 -10.36 -27.79
CA ASP A 402 -0.19 -11.14 -28.44
C ASP A 402 -1.57 -11.01 -27.73
N LEU A 403 -1.77 -10.04 -26.86
CA LEU A 403 -2.98 -9.88 -26.03
C LEU A 403 -3.78 -8.61 -26.39
N PRO A 404 -5.09 -8.73 -26.68
CA PRO A 404 -5.98 -7.58 -26.86
C PRO A 404 -6.21 -6.78 -25.56
N ARG A 405 -6.68 -5.55 -25.77
CA ARG A 405 -6.76 -4.44 -24.82
C ARG A 405 -7.78 -4.62 -23.71
N GLN A 406 -7.52 -3.85 -22.64
CA GLN A 406 -8.19 -3.77 -21.35
C GLN A 406 -7.83 -4.95 -20.45
N GLN A 407 -6.86 -4.78 -19.55
CA GLN A 407 -6.80 -5.58 -18.33
C GLN A 407 -8.13 -5.34 -17.61
N PRO A 408 -9.06 -6.32 -17.63
CA PRO A 408 -10.34 -6.12 -17.02
C PRO A 408 -10.12 -6.24 -15.52
N VAL A 409 -10.35 -5.14 -14.81
CA VAL A 409 -10.21 -5.01 -13.34
C VAL A 409 -11.19 -5.93 -12.59
N HIS A 410 -12.04 -6.63 -13.33
CA HIS A 410 -13.05 -7.56 -12.84
C HIS A 410 -12.48 -8.63 -11.92
N HIS A 411 -11.29 -9.16 -12.22
CA HIS A 411 -10.73 -10.28 -11.47
C HIS A 411 -10.26 -9.79 -10.11
N GLU A 412 -9.49 -8.69 -10.09
CA GLU A 412 -8.96 -8.08 -8.88
C GLU A 412 -10.09 -7.55 -7.98
N LEU A 413 -11.14 -6.94 -8.54
CA LEU A 413 -12.30 -6.50 -7.75
C LEU A 413 -13.16 -7.67 -7.27
N ALA A 414 -13.28 -8.75 -8.06
CA ALA A 414 -13.99 -9.96 -7.62
C ALA A 414 -13.26 -10.63 -6.46
N GLU A 415 -11.93 -10.63 -6.45
CA GLU A 415 -11.11 -11.09 -5.33
C GLU A 415 -11.37 -10.25 -4.08
N ILE A 416 -11.38 -8.92 -4.17
CA ILE A 416 -11.71 -8.04 -3.03
C ILE A 416 -13.14 -8.27 -2.54
N ALA A 417 -14.10 -8.44 -3.45
CA ALA A 417 -15.49 -8.71 -3.08
C ALA A 417 -15.64 -10.10 -2.42
N HIS A 418 -14.92 -11.11 -2.90
CA HIS A 418 -14.86 -12.42 -2.26
C HIS A 418 -14.27 -12.31 -0.86
N PHE A 419 -13.14 -11.62 -0.74
CA PHE A 419 -12.47 -11.32 0.50
C PHE A 419 -13.41 -10.68 1.53
N ASN A 420 -14.09 -9.58 1.19
CA ASN A 420 -15.01 -8.89 2.09
C ASN A 420 -16.18 -9.78 2.53
N ARG A 421 -16.72 -10.62 1.63
CA ARG A 421 -17.76 -11.60 2.00
C ARG A 421 -17.27 -12.60 3.04
N GLN A 422 -16.03 -13.06 2.93
CA GLN A 422 -15.46 -13.98 3.92
C GLN A 422 -15.20 -13.27 5.24
N ILE A 423 -14.66 -12.05 5.24
CA ILE A 423 -14.46 -11.26 6.46
C ILE A 423 -15.78 -11.07 7.23
N ARG A 424 -16.88 -10.72 6.55
CA ARG A 424 -18.20 -10.59 7.20
C ARG A 424 -18.66 -11.89 7.85
N ARG A 425 -18.52 -13.02 7.15
CA ARG A 425 -18.85 -14.35 7.70
C ARG A 425 -18.00 -14.71 8.92
N LEU A 426 -16.71 -14.33 8.93
CA LEU A 426 -15.83 -14.56 10.07
C LEU A 426 -16.23 -13.69 11.27
N LYS A 427 -16.56 -12.41 11.05
CA LYS A 427 -17.08 -11.52 12.11
C LYS A 427 -18.38 -12.07 12.71
N GLU A 428 -19.30 -12.56 11.88
CA GLU A 428 -20.53 -13.23 12.33
C GLU A 428 -20.24 -14.51 13.14
N ALA A 429 -19.29 -15.34 12.71
CA ALA A 429 -18.91 -16.56 13.41
C ALA A 429 -18.29 -16.28 14.80
N ILE A 430 -17.43 -15.25 14.90
CA ILE A 430 -16.87 -14.77 16.18
C ILE A 430 -18.00 -14.36 17.11
N ALA A 431 -18.93 -13.53 16.62
CA ALA A 431 -20.05 -13.03 17.42
C ALA A 431 -20.95 -14.17 17.94
N GLN A 432 -21.23 -15.18 17.11
CA GLN A 432 -22.07 -16.31 17.48
C GLN A 432 -21.39 -17.25 18.50
N THR A 433 -20.07 -17.44 18.40
CA THR A 433 -19.34 -18.39 19.25
C THR A 433 -18.93 -17.79 20.59
N ARG A 434 -18.86 -16.45 20.68
CA ARG A 434 -18.39 -15.71 21.86
C ARG A 434 -18.99 -16.19 23.21
N PRO A 435 -20.31 -16.38 23.37
CA PRO A 435 -20.85 -16.81 24.66
C PRO A 435 -20.32 -18.18 25.13
N GLN A 436 -20.03 -19.08 24.17
CA GLN A 436 -19.48 -20.41 24.48
C GLN A 436 -18.01 -20.31 24.90
N VAL A 437 -17.22 -19.45 24.23
CA VAL A 437 -15.82 -19.22 24.62
C VAL A 437 -15.73 -18.58 26.00
N GLU A 438 -16.59 -17.60 26.30
CA GLU A 438 -16.66 -16.99 27.64
C GLU A 438 -16.92 -18.02 28.74
N ALA A 439 -17.84 -18.98 28.50
CA ALA A 439 -18.12 -20.05 29.46
C ALA A 439 -16.93 -21.01 29.65
N LEU A 440 -16.21 -21.35 28.58
CA LEU A 440 -15.02 -22.23 28.65
C LEU A 440 -13.86 -21.54 29.37
N VAL A 441 -13.62 -20.26 29.11
CA VAL A 441 -12.60 -19.48 29.80
C VAL A 441 -12.94 -19.33 31.29
N ASP A 442 -14.21 -19.11 31.63
CA ASP A 442 -14.66 -19.11 33.02
C ASP A 442 -14.39 -20.43 33.72
N GLN A 443 -14.67 -21.55 33.06
CA GLN A 443 -14.38 -22.87 33.59
C GLN A 443 -12.88 -23.07 33.82
N ALA A 444 -12.04 -22.68 32.86
CA ALA A 444 -10.58 -22.81 32.95
C ALA A 444 -9.98 -21.96 34.09
N THR A 445 -10.59 -20.80 34.37
CA THR A 445 -10.12 -19.84 35.38
C THR A 445 -10.83 -19.99 36.73
N GLY A 446 -11.83 -20.88 36.83
CA GLY A 446 -12.67 -21.02 38.03
C GLY A 446 -13.49 -19.76 38.34
N GLY A 447 -13.84 -18.97 37.33
CA GLY A 447 -14.57 -17.70 37.48
C GLY A 447 -13.73 -16.54 38.05
N ALA A 448 -12.41 -16.70 38.17
CA ALA A 448 -11.54 -15.73 38.82
C ALA A 448 -11.35 -14.42 38.02
N LEU A 449 -11.74 -14.35 36.75
CA LEU A 449 -11.58 -13.16 35.89
C LEU A 449 -12.37 -11.93 36.36
N GLY A 450 -13.42 -12.14 37.15
CA GLY A 450 -14.19 -11.04 37.76
C GLY A 450 -13.47 -10.36 38.94
N ALA A 451 -12.49 -11.03 39.55
CA ALA A 451 -11.73 -10.54 40.71
C ALA A 451 -10.33 -10.05 40.30
N PRO A 452 -9.62 -9.30 41.16
CA PRO A 452 -8.20 -9.03 40.95
C PRO A 452 -7.39 -10.34 40.90
N PHE A 453 -6.44 -10.41 39.98
CA PHE A 453 -5.56 -11.57 39.78
C PHE A 453 -4.10 -11.13 39.68
N THR A 454 -3.18 -12.05 39.93
CA THR A 454 -1.74 -11.80 39.81
C THR A 454 -1.23 -12.14 38.41
N ILE A 455 -0.05 -11.63 38.06
CA ILE A 455 0.60 -11.95 36.79
C ILE A 455 0.92 -13.46 36.69
N GLU A 456 1.24 -14.12 37.80
CA GLU A 456 1.49 -15.56 37.86
C GLU A 456 0.22 -16.38 37.58
N GLN A 457 -0.93 -15.92 38.09
CA GLN A 457 -2.22 -16.55 37.78
C GLN A 457 -2.57 -16.42 36.30
N LEU A 458 -2.40 -15.22 35.74
CA LEU A 458 -2.65 -14.98 34.31
C LEU A 458 -1.73 -15.83 33.43
N ARG A 459 -0.43 -15.89 33.75
CA ARG A 459 0.55 -16.73 33.05
C ARG A 459 0.15 -18.19 33.08
N HIS A 460 -0.22 -18.69 34.25
CA HIS A 460 -0.68 -20.07 34.40
C HIS A 460 -1.91 -20.34 33.52
N TRP A 461 -2.94 -19.50 33.59
CA TRP A 461 -4.12 -19.65 32.73
C TRP A 461 -3.79 -19.57 31.24
N ARG A 462 -2.87 -18.71 30.82
CA ARG A 462 -2.42 -18.65 29.41
C ARG A 462 -1.77 -19.96 28.95
N LEU A 463 -1.03 -20.63 29.84
CA LEU A 463 -0.33 -21.88 29.52
C LEU A 463 -1.26 -23.09 29.53
N THR A 464 -2.35 -23.05 30.32
CA THR A 464 -3.24 -24.20 30.53
C THR A 464 -4.64 -24.05 29.96
N SER A 465 -5.07 -22.86 29.49
CA SER A 465 -6.45 -22.61 29.03
C SER A 465 -6.89 -23.53 27.90
N THR A 466 -5.94 -24.03 27.10
CA THR A 466 -6.22 -24.95 25.99
C THR A 466 -6.50 -26.38 26.45
N ASN A 467 -6.13 -26.76 27.69
CA ASN A 467 -6.19 -28.14 28.17
C ASN A 467 -7.61 -28.68 28.27
N LEU A 468 -8.63 -27.82 28.47
CA LEU A 468 -10.03 -28.22 28.44
C LEU A 468 -10.42 -28.89 27.11
N MET A 469 -9.76 -28.50 26.02
CA MET A 469 -10.02 -29.02 24.67
C MET A 469 -9.23 -30.26 24.32
N ALA A 470 -8.28 -30.69 25.17
CA ALA A 470 -7.62 -31.98 25.00
C ALA A 470 -8.61 -33.17 25.04
N THR A 471 -9.81 -32.95 25.60
CA THR A 471 -10.94 -33.90 25.58
C THR A 471 -11.55 -34.08 24.17
N THR A 472 -11.20 -33.23 23.20
CA THR A 472 -11.57 -33.33 21.78
C THR A 472 -10.31 -33.46 20.93
N PRO A 473 -9.67 -34.66 20.89
CA PRO A 473 -8.33 -34.83 20.31
C PRO A 473 -8.25 -34.45 18.83
N VAL A 474 -9.32 -34.66 18.06
CA VAL A 474 -9.37 -34.33 16.62
C VAL A 474 -9.13 -32.84 16.39
N VAL A 475 -9.71 -31.97 17.20
CA VAL A 475 -9.54 -30.52 17.06
C VAL A 475 -8.23 -30.09 17.70
N TYR A 476 -7.97 -30.53 18.94
CA TYR A 476 -6.82 -30.10 19.73
C TYR A 476 -5.48 -30.49 19.12
N ASN A 477 -5.32 -31.77 18.72
CA ASN A 477 -4.07 -32.25 18.14
C ASN A 477 -3.83 -31.63 16.75
N THR A 478 -4.88 -31.45 15.95
CA THR A 478 -4.76 -30.83 14.63
C THR A 478 -4.35 -29.36 14.74
N TRP A 479 -4.94 -28.62 15.70
CA TRP A 479 -4.57 -27.24 15.95
C TRP A 479 -3.11 -27.10 16.40
N TRP A 480 -2.69 -27.88 17.42
CA TRP A 480 -1.31 -27.87 17.90
C TRP A 480 -0.32 -28.27 16.81
N ARG A 481 -0.59 -29.35 16.06
CA ARG A 481 0.25 -29.78 14.94
C ARG A 481 0.45 -28.65 13.96
N ALA A 482 -0.63 -27.95 13.62
CA ALA A 482 -0.54 -26.90 12.64
C ALA A 482 0.16 -25.65 13.21
N LEU A 483 0.07 -25.32 14.51
CA LEU A 483 0.90 -24.27 15.13
C LEU A 483 2.39 -24.63 15.14
N VAL A 484 2.71 -25.90 15.40
CA VAL A 484 4.08 -26.38 15.36
C VAL A 484 4.64 -26.25 13.95
N LEU A 485 3.89 -26.65 12.92
CA LEU A 485 4.28 -26.48 11.52
C LEU A 485 4.52 -25.01 11.18
N GLU A 486 3.64 -24.10 11.61
CA GLU A 486 3.81 -22.64 11.39
C GLU A 486 5.09 -22.09 12.06
N ALA A 487 5.45 -22.60 13.25
CA ALA A 487 6.69 -22.25 13.91
C ALA A 487 7.93 -22.86 13.21
N VAL A 488 7.79 -24.07 12.65
CA VAL A 488 8.83 -24.72 11.83
C VAL A 488 9.05 -23.96 10.52
N ASP A 489 7.99 -23.53 9.84
CA ASP A 489 8.08 -22.75 8.61
C ASP A 489 8.81 -21.41 8.84
N TYR A 490 8.51 -20.74 9.96
CA TYR A 490 9.23 -19.53 10.36
C TYR A 490 10.73 -19.81 10.62
N LEU A 491 11.04 -20.90 11.33
CA LEU A 491 12.42 -21.33 11.58
C LEU A 491 13.17 -21.66 10.28
N VAL A 492 12.52 -22.31 9.32
CA VAL A 492 13.10 -22.60 8.00
C VAL A 492 13.39 -21.31 7.25
N GLY A 493 12.45 -20.37 7.21
CA GLY A 493 12.66 -19.05 6.59
C GLY A 493 13.82 -18.28 7.20
N LEU A 494 13.95 -18.31 8.54
CA LEU A 494 15.06 -17.71 9.27
C LEU A 494 16.41 -18.37 8.92
N LEU A 495 16.47 -19.70 8.93
CA LEU A 495 17.68 -20.45 8.59
C LEU A 495 18.05 -20.26 7.11
N ALA A 496 17.07 -20.19 6.21
CA ALA A 496 17.28 -19.91 4.79
C ALA A 496 17.91 -18.53 4.58
N GLU A 497 17.42 -17.51 5.28
CA GLU A 497 17.99 -16.15 5.26
C GLU A 497 19.43 -16.13 5.78
N LEU A 498 19.71 -16.79 6.92
CA LEU A 498 21.06 -16.91 7.48
C LEU A 498 22.04 -17.62 6.54
N CYS A 499 21.54 -18.64 5.82
CA CYS A 499 22.29 -19.42 4.82
C CYS A 499 22.38 -18.72 3.45
N ARG A 500 21.60 -17.66 3.24
CA ARG A 500 21.41 -16.96 1.97
C ARG A 500 20.91 -17.89 0.87
N TYR A 501 19.93 -18.73 1.20
CA TYR A 501 19.20 -19.49 0.21
C TYR A 501 18.10 -18.61 -0.39
N PRO A 502 17.99 -18.52 -1.74
CA PRO A 502 16.89 -17.80 -2.36
C PRO A 502 15.55 -18.42 -1.96
N ARG A 503 14.52 -17.59 -1.83
CA ARG A 503 13.16 -18.06 -1.59
C ARG A 503 12.67 -18.91 -2.77
N GLU A 504 11.87 -19.91 -2.47
CA GLU A 504 11.35 -20.89 -3.44
C GLU A 504 12.50 -21.57 -4.23
N SER A 505 13.66 -21.77 -3.59
CA SER A 505 14.77 -22.51 -4.19
C SER A 505 14.76 -23.99 -3.79
N PRO A 506 15.38 -24.88 -4.58
CA PRO A 506 15.59 -26.26 -4.19
C PRO A 506 16.34 -26.41 -2.85
N ALA A 507 17.26 -25.49 -2.54
CA ALA A 507 17.97 -25.46 -1.26
C ALA A 507 17.06 -25.12 -0.06
N GLU A 508 16.16 -24.14 -0.20
CA GLU A 508 15.16 -23.84 0.85
C GLU A 508 14.21 -25.02 1.07
N ARG A 509 13.76 -25.68 -0.01
CA ARG A 509 12.92 -26.88 0.09
C ARG A 509 13.64 -28.06 0.76
N TRP A 510 14.92 -28.26 0.46
CA TRP A 510 15.75 -29.25 1.16
C TRP A 510 15.84 -28.91 2.65
N LEU A 511 16.05 -27.63 2.98
CA LEU A 511 16.13 -27.16 4.36
C LEU A 511 14.80 -27.39 5.11
N GLN A 512 13.66 -27.13 4.46
CA GLN A 512 12.34 -27.46 5.00
C GLN A 512 12.27 -28.94 5.41
N GLN A 513 12.67 -29.85 4.51
CA GLN A 513 12.66 -31.29 4.78
C GLN A 513 13.62 -31.68 5.92
N VAL A 514 14.79 -31.04 6.03
CA VAL A 514 15.75 -31.28 7.11
C VAL A 514 15.16 -30.90 8.46
N VAL A 515 14.55 -29.71 8.56
CA VAL A 515 13.97 -29.21 9.82
C VAL A 515 12.72 -30.01 10.19
N GLU A 516 11.87 -30.40 9.24
CA GLU A 516 10.74 -31.29 9.48
C GLU A 516 11.18 -32.67 9.99
N ALA A 517 12.22 -33.26 9.37
CA ALA A 517 12.79 -34.54 9.82
C ALA A 517 13.37 -34.43 11.24
N TRP A 518 14.09 -33.34 11.55
CA TRP A 518 14.55 -33.04 12.91
C TRP A 518 13.38 -32.92 13.89
N ALA A 519 12.31 -32.22 13.51
CA ALA A 519 11.14 -32.00 14.36
C ALA A 519 10.38 -33.29 14.67
N VAL A 520 10.29 -34.23 13.72
CA VAL A 520 9.73 -35.58 13.98
C VAL A 520 10.61 -36.36 14.95
N ARG A 521 11.93 -36.41 14.71
CA ARG A 521 12.88 -37.16 15.54
C ARG A 521 12.94 -36.67 16.99
N ASN A 522 12.73 -35.38 17.19
CA ASN A 522 12.85 -34.70 18.48
C ASN A 522 11.50 -34.52 19.20
N GLU A 523 10.46 -35.26 18.79
CA GLU A 523 9.10 -35.20 19.36
C GLU A 523 8.48 -33.79 19.37
N VAL A 524 8.89 -32.93 18.42
CA VAL A 524 8.25 -31.62 18.19
C VAL A 524 6.99 -31.84 17.35
N LEU A 525 7.08 -32.62 16.27
CA LEU A 525 5.92 -33.08 15.50
C LEU A 525 5.42 -34.42 16.03
N ARG A 526 4.31 -34.41 16.77
CA ARG A 526 3.72 -35.57 17.44
C ARG A 526 2.36 -35.95 16.83
N ALA A 527 1.92 -37.18 17.14
CA ALA A 527 0.54 -37.62 16.89
C ALA A 527 -0.42 -37.07 17.96
N GLU A 528 0.03 -37.00 19.21
CA GLU A 528 -0.73 -36.52 20.35
C GLU A 528 0.03 -35.39 21.07
N TYR A 529 -0.70 -34.32 21.40
CA TYR A 529 -0.18 -33.20 22.15
C TYR A 529 -0.85 -33.17 23.52
N ARG A 530 -0.07 -32.90 24.57
CA ARG A 530 -0.56 -32.75 25.94
C ARG A 530 0.33 -31.78 26.68
N ILE A 531 -0.28 -30.90 27.45
CA ILE A 531 0.38 -30.00 28.40
C ILE A 531 -0.11 -30.41 29.79
N ASP A 532 0.81 -30.40 30.76
CA ASP A 532 0.49 -30.72 32.15
C ASP A 532 -0.25 -29.54 32.81
N ASP A 533 -1.26 -29.85 33.62
CA ASP A 533 -2.10 -28.84 34.28
C ASP A 533 -1.37 -28.09 35.41
N GLN A 534 -0.16 -28.53 35.81
CA GLN A 534 0.66 -27.88 36.84
C GLN A 534 1.71 -26.91 36.29
N VAL A 535 1.83 -26.78 34.96
CA VAL A 535 2.81 -25.87 34.33
C VAL A 535 2.58 -24.43 34.78
N ARG A 536 3.68 -23.76 35.17
CA ARG A 536 3.65 -22.36 35.63
C ARG A 536 4.56 -21.45 34.83
N GLU A 537 5.68 -21.99 34.35
CA GLU A 537 6.64 -21.25 33.55
C GLU A 537 6.75 -21.80 32.13
N ASN A 538 7.20 -20.95 31.20
CA ASN A 538 7.46 -21.39 29.83
C ASN A 538 8.49 -22.55 29.79
N ALA A 539 9.45 -22.57 30.73
CA ALA A 539 10.49 -23.60 30.82
C ALA A 539 9.93 -25.00 31.18
N ASP A 540 8.76 -25.06 31.81
CA ASP A 540 8.10 -26.33 32.16
C ASP A 540 7.32 -26.93 30.97
N MET A 541 7.20 -26.17 29.87
CA MET A 541 6.42 -26.61 28.71
C MET A 541 7.13 -27.74 27.95
N PRO A 542 6.36 -28.67 27.36
CA PRO A 542 6.92 -29.71 26.51
C PRO A 542 7.61 -29.11 25.28
N ARG A 543 8.55 -29.86 24.70
CA ARG A 543 9.43 -29.39 23.62
C ARG A 543 8.68 -28.80 22.41
N PHE A 544 7.57 -29.40 21.99
CA PHE A 544 6.74 -28.86 20.90
C PHE A 544 6.21 -27.46 21.21
N ALA A 545 5.81 -27.20 22.46
CA ALA A 545 5.30 -25.90 22.88
C ALA A 545 6.42 -24.88 23.06
N LEU A 546 7.61 -25.30 23.50
CA LEU A 546 8.81 -24.44 23.54
C LEU A 546 9.19 -23.93 22.14
N VAL A 547 9.13 -24.79 21.12
CA VAL A 547 9.33 -24.38 19.72
C VAL A 547 8.30 -23.31 19.30
N VAL A 548 7.01 -23.51 19.60
CA VAL A 548 5.96 -22.52 19.32
C VAL A 548 6.17 -21.23 20.13
N ILE A 549 6.64 -21.31 21.38
CA ILE A 549 6.93 -20.13 22.20
C ILE A 549 8.06 -19.30 21.57
N ARG A 550 9.13 -19.94 21.08
CA ARG A 550 10.32 -19.26 20.54
C ARG A 550 10.21 -18.85 19.08
N PHE A 551 9.45 -19.58 18.27
CA PHE A 551 9.39 -19.40 16.80
C PHE A 551 7.97 -19.17 16.26
N GLY A 552 6.92 -19.44 17.03
CA GLY A 552 5.52 -19.22 16.61
C GLY A 552 5.11 -17.75 16.69
N ILE A 553 5.69 -16.90 15.84
CA ILE A 553 5.46 -15.45 15.83
C ILE A 553 4.07 -15.08 15.28
N GLU A 554 3.62 -15.74 14.22
CA GLU A 554 2.36 -15.42 13.55
C GLU A 554 1.15 -15.65 14.45
N TYR A 555 1.10 -16.78 15.18
CA TYR A 555 0.10 -17.01 16.23
C TYR A 555 0.05 -15.88 17.27
N LYS A 556 1.22 -15.38 17.72
CA LYS A 556 1.28 -14.29 18.71
C LYS A 556 0.73 -13.00 18.13
N ARG A 557 1.10 -12.66 16.90
CA ARG A 557 0.58 -11.49 16.18
C ARG A 557 -0.93 -11.58 16.03
N ARG A 558 -1.46 -12.72 15.58
CA ARG A 558 -2.91 -12.92 15.43
C ARG A 558 -3.64 -12.75 16.76
N ARG A 559 -3.11 -13.33 17.85
CA ARG A 559 -3.69 -13.18 19.19
C ARG A 559 -3.71 -11.73 19.66
N ILE A 560 -2.58 -11.02 19.53
CA ILE A 560 -2.48 -9.61 19.95
C ILE A 560 -3.42 -8.73 19.11
N ASN A 561 -3.47 -8.95 17.79
CA ASN A 561 -4.39 -8.24 16.90
C ASN A 561 -5.86 -8.53 17.23
N PHE A 562 -6.19 -9.76 17.63
CA PHE A 562 -7.53 -10.10 18.10
C PHE A 562 -7.88 -9.35 19.39
N VAL A 563 -6.97 -9.29 20.37
CA VAL A 563 -7.16 -8.49 21.60
C VAL A 563 -7.33 -7.00 21.27
N LEU A 564 -6.58 -6.47 20.31
CA LEU A 564 -6.74 -5.09 19.84
C LEU A 564 -8.09 -4.85 19.15
N HIS A 565 -8.57 -5.82 18.37
CA HIS A 565 -9.90 -5.77 17.76
C HIS A 565 -10.99 -5.71 18.83
N GLU A 566 -10.91 -6.58 19.84
CA GLU A 566 -11.85 -6.60 20.96
C GLU A 566 -11.80 -5.31 21.79
N LEU A 567 -10.60 -4.78 22.02
CA LEU A 567 -10.42 -3.50 22.68
C LEU A 567 -11.06 -2.37 21.87
N ASN A 568 -10.96 -2.39 20.54
CA ASN A 568 -11.64 -1.42 19.65
C ASN A 568 -13.17 -1.55 19.74
N ASP A 569 -13.71 -2.77 19.79
CA ASP A 569 -15.15 -3.00 19.93
C ASP A 569 -15.69 -2.47 21.27
N LEU A 570 -14.88 -2.49 22.34
CA LEU A 570 -15.25 -1.88 23.62
C LEU A 570 -15.53 -0.37 23.46
N TYR A 571 -14.81 0.36 22.59
CA TYR A 571 -15.10 1.77 22.32
C TYR A 571 -16.49 1.99 21.71
N GLN A 572 -17.00 1.03 20.92
CA GLN A 572 -18.34 1.11 20.36
C GLN A 572 -19.41 0.86 21.45
N GLN A 573 -19.12 -0.02 22.42
CA GLN A 573 -20.03 -0.38 23.50
C GLN A 573 -20.14 0.69 24.60
N LEU A 574 -19.08 1.50 24.83
CA LEU A 574 -19.12 2.65 25.73
C LEU A 574 -20.26 3.64 25.42
N VAL A 575 -20.75 3.66 24.16
CA VAL A 575 -21.84 4.55 23.70
C VAL A 575 -23.22 3.92 23.94
N LEU A 576 -23.30 2.60 23.99
CA LEU A 576 -24.56 1.84 23.93
C LEU A 576 -24.94 1.16 25.26
N ASP A 577 -23.97 0.88 26.14
CA ASP A 577 -24.19 0.13 27.38
C ASP A 577 -23.67 0.89 28.62
N PRO A 578 -24.56 1.41 29.50
CA PRO A 578 -24.17 2.10 30.73
C PRO A 578 -23.46 1.18 31.76
N ALA A 579 -23.44 -0.15 31.55
CA ALA A 579 -22.69 -1.07 32.41
C ALA A 579 -21.17 -1.01 32.21
N CYS A 580 -20.67 -0.45 31.10
CA CYS A 580 -19.24 -0.25 30.87
C CYS A 580 -18.87 1.24 30.89
N ALA A 581 -18.69 1.81 32.08
CA ALA A 581 -18.35 3.23 32.27
C ALA A 581 -16.83 3.51 32.29
N THR A 582 -16.03 2.73 31.54
CA THR A 582 -14.56 2.90 31.57
C THR A 582 -14.16 4.20 30.84
N PRO A 583 -13.32 5.07 31.43
CA PRO A 583 -12.84 6.27 30.75
C PRO A 583 -12.04 5.92 29.48
N ALA A 584 -12.33 6.59 28.36
CA ALA A 584 -11.65 6.36 27.08
C ALA A 584 -10.11 6.49 27.20
N VAL A 585 -9.62 7.43 28.01
CA VAL A 585 -8.18 7.64 28.28
C VAL A 585 -7.50 6.39 28.86
N THR A 586 -8.22 5.61 29.68
CA THR A 586 -7.69 4.37 30.24
C THR A 586 -7.56 3.30 29.15
N LEU A 587 -8.56 3.18 28.26
CA LEU A 587 -8.50 2.27 27.13
C LEU A 587 -7.39 2.67 26.15
N ASP A 588 -7.20 3.97 25.89
CA ASP A 588 -6.13 4.48 25.01
C ASP A 588 -4.74 4.12 25.51
N ALA A 589 -4.51 4.23 26.82
CA ALA A 589 -3.25 3.86 27.45
C ALA A 589 -2.97 2.35 27.34
N VAL A 590 -3.97 1.51 27.66
CA VAL A 590 -3.87 0.05 27.54
C VAL A 590 -3.62 -0.35 26.09
N LYS A 591 -4.32 0.30 25.15
CA LYS A 591 -4.17 0.08 23.72
C LYS A 591 -2.75 0.39 23.24
N ALA A 592 -2.17 1.52 23.69
CA ALA A 592 -0.80 1.89 23.38
C ALA A 592 0.23 0.86 23.92
N GLU A 593 0.01 0.35 25.13
CA GLU A 593 0.86 -0.70 25.73
C GLU A 593 0.78 -2.03 24.95
N ILE A 594 -0.42 -2.44 24.51
CA ILE A 594 -0.60 -3.64 23.67
C ILE A 594 0.05 -3.46 22.29
N HIS A 595 -0.07 -2.28 21.69
CA HIS A 595 0.61 -1.96 20.43
C HIS A 595 2.13 -2.01 20.55
N ALA A 596 2.70 -1.51 21.65
CA ALA A 596 4.13 -1.62 21.92
C ALA A 596 4.60 -3.09 21.94
N CYS A 597 3.77 -4.01 22.46
CA CYS A 597 4.05 -5.45 22.42
C CYS A 597 4.06 -6.00 20.98
N LEU A 598 3.15 -5.54 20.13
CA LEU A 598 3.09 -5.93 18.72
C LEU A 598 4.26 -5.36 17.90
N ASP A 599 4.67 -4.13 18.20
CA ASP A 599 5.78 -3.45 17.54
C ASP A 599 7.12 -4.07 17.91
N ALA A 600 7.29 -4.51 19.16
CA ALA A 600 8.46 -5.28 19.58
C ALA A 600 8.67 -6.58 18.77
N LEU A 601 7.60 -7.13 18.17
CA LEU A 601 7.68 -8.30 17.30
C LEU A 601 8.16 -8.00 15.87
N THR A 602 8.32 -6.74 15.46
CA THR A 602 8.79 -6.38 14.10
C THR A 602 10.26 -6.72 13.86
N VAL A 603 11.08 -6.71 14.92
CA VAL A 603 12.52 -7.03 14.84
C VAL A 603 12.77 -8.46 14.30
N TYR A 604 11.78 -9.33 14.44
CA TYR A 604 11.82 -10.73 14.02
C TYR A 604 11.28 -10.98 12.61
N ASP A 605 10.97 -9.92 11.84
CA ASP A 605 10.59 -10.07 10.42
C ASP A 605 11.78 -10.47 9.52
N ASN A 606 13.00 -10.39 10.04
CA ASN A 606 14.24 -10.80 9.38
C ASN A 606 15.21 -11.46 10.36
N ALA A 607 16.32 -12.00 9.85
CA ALA A 607 17.33 -12.69 10.63
C ALA A 607 18.30 -11.77 11.39
N GLY A 608 18.06 -10.46 11.41
CA GLY A 608 18.98 -9.46 11.96
C GLY A 608 19.19 -9.53 13.49
N PHE A 609 18.31 -10.22 14.22
CA PHE A 609 18.46 -10.44 15.66
C PHE A 609 19.46 -11.54 16.01
N VAL A 610 19.83 -12.39 15.04
CA VAL A 610 20.77 -13.51 15.25
C VAL A 610 22.20 -12.98 15.20
N ASP A 611 23.01 -13.34 16.20
CA ASP A 611 24.40 -12.89 16.27
C ASP A 611 25.27 -13.45 15.13
N ALA A 612 26.39 -12.77 14.85
CA ALA A 612 27.29 -13.17 13.76
C ALA A 612 27.83 -14.60 13.91
N ALA A 613 27.99 -15.07 15.16
CA ALA A 613 28.46 -16.41 15.48
C ALA A 613 27.39 -17.48 15.19
N GLY A 614 26.14 -17.27 15.58
CA GLY A 614 25.02 -18.15 15.24
C GLY A 614 24.74 -18.18 13.74
N ALA A 615 24.87 -17.04 13.06
CA ALA A 615 24.78 -16.98 11.61
C ALA A 615 25.92 -17.76 10.91
N ALA A 616 27.14 -17.70 11.45
CA ALA A 616 28.28 -18.46 10.92
C ALA A 616 28.13 -19.97 11.17
N GLU A 617 27.63 -20.35 12.34
CA GLU A 617 27.34 -21.73 12.71
C GLU A 617 26.24 -22.34 11.84
N ALA A 618 25.13 -21.62 11.63
CA ALA A 618 24.07 -22.02 10.71
C ALA A 618 24.62 -22.28 9.30
N ARG A 619 25.45 -21.36 8.78
CA ARG A 619 26.10 -21.51 7.47
C ARG A 619 27.07 -22.71 7.43
N ALA A 620 27.87 -22.91 8.47
CA ALA A 620 28.82 -24.01 8.53
C ALA A 620 28.12 -25.38 8.53
N LEU A 621 26.99 -25.49 9.23
CA LEU A 621 26.22 -26.71 9.33
C LEU A 621 25.36 -26.96 8.09
N LEU A 622 24.57 -25.98 7.68
CA LEU A 622 23.51 -26.15 6.68
C LEU A 622 23.97 -25.87 5.25
N ARG A 623 25.14 -25.23 5.06
CA ARG A 623 25.75 -24.98 3.76
C ARG A 623 27.18 -25.57 3.70
N PRO A 624 27.35 -26.90 3.81
CA PRO A 624 28.67 -27.52 3.79
C PRO A 624 29.24 -27.52 2.36
N GLY A 625 29.99 -26.48 1.98
CA GLY A 625 30.83 -26.46 0.77
C GLY A 625 30.48 -25.42 -0.32
N ALA A 626 31.43 -25.22 -1.23
CA ALA A 626 31.48 -24.18 -2.26
C ALA A 626 30.57 -24.43 -3.50
N GLY A 627 29.34 -24.90 -3.28
CA GLY A 627 28.33 -25.02 -4.33
C GLY A 627 27.80 -23.66 -4.80
N GLN A 628 27.19 -23.61 -6.00
CA GLN A 628 26.51 -22.40 -6.48
C GLN A 628 25.39 -22.01 -5.49
N PRO A 629 25.10 -20.71 -5.31
CA PRO A 629 23.97 -20.26 -4.50
C PRO A 629 22.66 -20.93 -4.97
N GLY A 630 21.97 -21.64 -4.08
CA GLY A 630 20.65 -22.23 -4.36
C GLY A 630 20.62 -23.74 -4.68
N GLU A 631 21.77 -24.41 -4.80
CA GLU A 631 21.82 -25.88 -4.89
C GLU A 631 21.76 -26.53 -3.49
N PRO A 632 20.91 -27.56 -3.30
CA PRO A 632 20.85 -28.28 -2.04
C PRO A 632 22.12 -29.15 -1.87
N PRO A 633 22.53 -29.43 -0.62
CA PRO A 633 23.56 -30.44 -0.37
C PRO A 633 23.20 -31.78 -1.00
N PRO A 634 24.19 -32.59 -1.42
CA PRO A 634 23.95 -33.85 -2.13
C PRO A 634 23.31 -34.95 -1.27
N ALA A 635 23.19 -34.74 0.04
CA ALA A 635 22.62 -35.72 0.97
C ALA A 635 21.08 -35.60 1.05
N PRO A 636 20.34 -36.72 1.06
CA PRO A 636 18.91 -36.72 1.36
C PRO A 636 18.64 -36.04 2.72
N ALA A 637 17.61 -35.19 2.76
CA ALA A 637 17.31 -34.35 3.93
C ALA A 637 17.13 -35.16 5.23
N GLU A 638 16.42 -36.29 5.17
CA GLU A 638 16.21 -37.17 6.34
C GLU A 638 17.52 -37.77 6.87
N ALA A 639 18.41 -38.20 5.97
CA ALA A 639 19.70 -38.76 6.34
C ALA A 639 20.62 -37.69 6.94
N PHE A 640 20.57 -36.47 6.40
CA PHE A 640 21.29 -35.33 6.92
C PHE A 640 20.80 -34.95 8.34
N ALA A 641 19.48 -34.84 8.53
CA ALA A 641 18.89 -34.56 9.84
C ALA A 641 19.28 -35.61 10.89
N ALA A 642 19.33 -36.90 10.51
CA ALA A 642 19.75 -37.97 11.40
C ALA A 642 21.24 -37.88 11.77
N ALA A 643 22.11 -37.54 10.82
CA ALA A 643 23.56 -37.41 11.05
C ALA A 643 23.93 -36.18 11.90
N HIS A 644 23.13 -35.12 11.83
CA HIS A 644 23.39 -33.83 12.47
C HIS A 644 22.38 -33.46 13.57
N ASP A 645 21.65 -34.44 14.10
CA ASP A 645 20.52 -34.24 15.03
C ASP A 645 20.87 -33.36 16.25
N ALA A 646 21.99 -33.65 16.92
CA ALA A 646 22.45 -32.90 18.09
C ALA A 646 22.87 -31.45 17.71
N ALA A 647 23.63 -31.29 16.63
CA ALA A 647 24.09 -29.99 16.16
C ALA A 647 22.92 -29.09 15.70
N LEU A 648 21.93 -29.67 15.03
CA LEU A 648 20.68 -28.98 14.68
C LEU A 648 19.92 -28.55 15.94
N GLY A 649 19.83 -29.43 16.94
CA GLY A 649 19.21 -29.12 18.22
C GLY A 649 19.90 -27.94 18.93
N GLU A 650 21.23 -27.96 19.05
CA GLU A 650 22.02 -26.90 19.67
C GLU A 650 21.88 -25.56 18.93
N LEU A 651 21.93 -25.58 17.59
CA LEU A 651 21.72 -24.39 16.77
C LEU A 651 20.33 -23.78 16.99
N ILE A 652 19.29 -24.60 16.96
CA ILE A 652 17.90 -24.15 17.14
C ILE A 652 17.67 -23.62 18.56
N GLU A 653 18.23 -24.27 19.58
CA GLU A 653 18.18 -23.79 20.97
C GLU A 653 18.88 -22.44 21.10
N ARG A 654 20.07 -22.28 20.50
CA ARG A 654 20.82 -21.02 20.52
C ARG A 654 20.08 -19.88 19.84
N ILE A 655 19.60 -20.09 18.61
CA ILE A 655 18.80 -19.09 17.88
C ILE A 655 17.54 -18.74 18.69
N GLY A 656 16.90 -19.75 19.27
CA GLY A 656 15.74 -19.58 20.14
C GLY A 656 16.02 -18.78 21.41
N ALA A 657 17.22 -18.90 22.00
CA ALA A 657 17.65 -18.12 23.16
C ALA A 657 18.02 -16.67 22.81
N GLN A 658 18.44 -16.41 21.58
CA GLN A 658 18.65 -15.04 21.05
C GLN A 658 17.33 -14.36 20.65
N SER A 659 16.25 -15.14 20.52
CA SER A 659 14.90 -14.65 20.24
C SER A 659 14.16 -14.31 21.53
N SER A 660 13.80 -13.03 21.71
CA SER A 660 12.87 -12.61 22.77
C SER A 660 11.39 -12.74 22.34
N ILE A 661 11.06 -13.55 21.32
CA ILE A 661 9.66 -13.81 20.93
C ILE A 661 8.87 -14.43 22.10
N GLY A 662 9.52 -15.25 22.93
CA GLY A 662 8.91 -15.80 24.14
C GLY A 662 8.59 -14.73 25.19
N GLU A 663 9.40 -13.67 25.28
CA GLU A 663 9.19 -12.55 26.19
C GLU A 663 7.98 -11.70 25.79
N ALA A 664 7.59 -11.69 24.52
CA ALA A 664 6.37 -10.99 24.08
C ALA A 664 5.10 -11.52 24.77
N ASN A 665 5.07 -12.81 25.13
CA ASN A 665 3.99 -13.35 25.96
C ASN A 665 4.01 -12.75 27.37
N ALA A 666 5.19 -12.65 27.97
CA ALA A 666 5.36 -12.07 29.31
C ALA A 666 5.06 -10.56 29.32
N ALA A 667 5.41 -9.84 28.25
CA ALA A 667 5.06 -8.44 28.07
C ALA A 667 3.53 -8.27 28.00
N MET A 668 2.84 -9.09 27.20
CA MET A 668 1.37 -9.08 27.16
C MET A 668 0.75 -9.47 28.52
N ASP A 669 1.30 -10.48 29.20
CA ASP A 669 0.84 -10.86 30.55
C ASP A 669 0.99 -9.68 31.53
N ALA A 670 2.10 -8.93 31.46
CA ALA A 670 2.33 -7.75 32.29
C ALA A 670 1.37 -6.60 31.99
N VAL A 671 1.06 -6.34 30.71
CA VAL A 671 0.08 -5.32 30.30
C VAL A 671 -1.32 -5.70 30.79
N LEU A 672 -1.74 -6.96 30.61
CA LEU A 672 -3.07 -7.42 31.00
C LEU A 672 -3.26 -7.59 32.51
N ALA A 673 -2.17 -7.82 33.27
CA ALA A 673 -2.18 -7.80 34.73
C ALA A 673 -1.94 -6.41 35.34
N SER A 674 -1.71 -5.38 34.52
CA SER A 674 -1.38 -4.03 34.98
C SER A 674 -2.50 -3.40 35.80
N ALA A 675 -2.14 -2.48 36.69
CA ALA A 675 -3.12 -1.71 37.46
C ALA A 675 -4.13 -0.97 36.54
N ARG A 676 -3.70 -0.52 35.35
CA ARG A 676 -4.59 0.15 34.38
C ARG A 676 -5.70 -0.78 33.88
N VAL A 677 -5.36 -2.03 33.52
CA VAL A 677 -6.35 -3.02 33.09
C VAL A 677 -7.26 -3.42 34.26
N GLN A 678 -6.72 -3.50 35.49
CA GLN A 678 -7.54 -3.74 36.68
C GLN A 678 -8.53 -2.60 36.99
N MET A 679 -8.27 -1.37 36.53
CA MET A 679 -9.20 -0.24 36.64
C MET A 679 -10.32 -0.25 35.59
N ILE A 680 -10.22 -1.08 34.54
CA ILE A 680 -11.32 -1.28 33.59
C ILE A 680 -12.48 -1.96 34.31
N GLU A 681 -13.69 -1.53 34.00
CA GLU A 681 -14.93 -2.11 34.54
C GLU A 681 -14.94 -3.65 34.36
N PRO A 682 -15.34 -4.43 35.39
CA PRO A 682 -15.25 -5.89 35.37
C PRO A 682 -15.79 -6.60 34.13
N GLY A 683 -16.95 -6.20 33.60
CA GLY A 683 -17.54 -6.77 32.38
C GLY A 683 -16.68 -6.53 31.15
N CYS A 684 -16.17 -5.30 30.98
CA CYS A 684 -15.27 -4.94 29.88
C CYS A 684 -13.88 -5.56 30.01
N ARG A 685 -13.33 -5.60 31.23
CA ARG A 685 -12.07 -6.30 31.53
C ARG A 685 -12.19 -7.79 31.21
N ARG A 686 -13.29 -8.42 31.60
CA ARG A 686 -13.58 -9.82 31.30
C ARG A 686 -13.57 -10.10 29.80
N LYS A 687 -14.22 -9.26 28.98
CA LYS A 687 -14.19 -9.42 27.51
C LYS A 687 -12.76 -9.39 26.95
N LEU A 688 -11.94 -8.45 27.41
CA LEU A 688 -10.53 -8.33 27.00
C LEU A 688 -9.70 -9.55 27.41
N LEU A 689 -9.90 -10.07 28.63
CA LEU A 689 -9.20 -11.25 29.12
C LEU A 689 -9.66 -12.53 28.42
N THR A 690 -10.96 -12.66 28.15
CA THR A 690 -11.50 -13.75 27.35
C THR A 690 -10.88 -13.73 25.95
N ALA A 691 -10.76 -12.55 25.32
CA ALA A 691 -10.11 -12.40 24.01
C ALA A 691 -8.69 -12.97 23.99
N TYR A 692 -7.92 -12.74 25.05
CA TYR A 692 -6.54 -13.21 25.17
C TYR A 692 -6.43 -14.70 25.53
N LEU A 693 -7.10 -15.13 26.60
CA LEU A 693 -7.02 -16.49 27.13
C LEU A 693 -7.79 -17.51 26.29
N GLY A 694 -8.91 -17.07 25.70
CA GLY A 694 -9.77 -17.85 24.82
C GLY A 694 -9.33 -17.85 23.36
N TYR A 695 -8.24 -17.14 23.01
CA TYR A 695 -7.80 -16.98 21.62
C TYR A 695 -7.69 -18.29 20.84
N PHE A 696 -7.26 -19.37 21.50
CA PHE A 696 -7.25 -20.72 20.94
C PHE A 696 -8.56 -21.08 20.24
N HIS A 697 -9.71 -20.83 20.88
CA HIS A 697 -11.01 -21.23 20.35
C HIS A 697 -11.37 -20.47 19.07
N TRP A 698 -11.05 -19.17 19.02
CA TRP A 698 -11.24 -18.40 17.80
C TRP A 698 -10.19 -18.76 16.74
N ASP A 699 -8.94 -19.03 17.09
CA ASP A 699 -7.91 -19.42 16.12
C ASP A 699 -8.27 -20.74 15.43
N VAL A 700 -8.87 -21.71 16.14
CA VAL A 700 -9.43 -22.94 15.52
C VAL A 700 -10.45 -22.62 14.43
N ILE A 701 -11.30 -21.61 14.63
CA ILE A 701 -12.35 -21.20 13.68
C ILE A 701 -11.78 -20.35 12.55
N LEU A 702 -10.93 -19.38 12.90
CA LEU A 702 -10.45 -18.34 12.00
C LEU A 702 -9.34 -18.86 11.09
N ARG A 703 -8.41 -19.64 11.63
CA ARG A 703 -7.17 -20.00 10.93
C ARG A 703 -7.38 -20.69 9.58
N PRO A 704 -8.32 -21.64 9.41
CA PRO A 704 -8.58 -22.22 8.08
C PRO A 704 -8.94 -21.16 7.05
N ALA A 705 -9.74 -20.16 7.45
CA ALA A 705 -10.14 -19.06 6.57
C ALA A 705 -9.01 -18.04 6.37
N LEU A 706 -8.25 -17.69 7.42
CA LEU A 706 -7.10 -16.79 7.31
C LEU A 706 -6.00 -17.35 6.41
N GLY A 707 -5.75 -18.66 6.50
CA GLY A 707 -4.83 -19.37 5.61
C GLY A 707 -5.32 -19.35 4.17
N ALA A 708 -6.60 -19.67 3.93
CA ALA A 708 -7.18 -19.65 2.58
C ALA A 708 -7.18 -18.26 1.94
N LEU A 709 -7.32 -17.20 2.74
CA LEU A 709 -7.32 -15.81 2.29
C LEU A 709 -5.90 -15.19 2.22
N ALA A 710 -4.87 -15.94 2.60
CA ALA A 710 -3.49 -15.45 2.75
C ALA A 710 -3.41 -14.16 3.57
N LEU A 711 -4.18 -14.08 4.66
CA LEU A 711 -4.31 -12.89 5.49
C LEU A 711 -3.16 -12.67 6.48
N GLY A 712 -2.28 -13.66 6.64
CA GLY A 712 -1.25 -13.65 7.67
C GLY A 712 -1.85 -13.30 9.03
N ALA A 713 -1.20 -12.41 9.77
CA ALA A 713 -1.69 -11.87 11.03
C ALA A 713 -2.38 -10.49 10.93
N GLY A 714 -2.75 -10.02 9.73
CA GLY A 714 -3.36 -8.69 9.54
C GLY A 714 -4.76 -8.54 10.17
N PRO A 715 -5.28 -7.29 10.30
CA PRO A 715 -6.60 -7.04 10.87
C PRO A 715 -7.73 -7.55 9.97
N LEU A 716 -8.84 -7.99 10.58
CA LEU A 716 -10.04 -8.47 9.88
C LEU A 716 -10.93 -7.30 9.44
N GLU A 717 -10.44 -6.47 8.53
CA GLU A 717 -11.22 -5.34 8.00
C GLU A 717 -11.59 -5.52 6.54
N GLU A 718 -12.77 -5.00 6.18
CA GLU A 718 -13.21 -4.96 4.80
C GLU A 718 -12.44 -3.88 4.03
N VAL A 719 -12.15 -4.15 2.76
CA VAL A 719 -11.58 -3.18 1.84
C VAL A 719 -12.68 -2.71 0.90
N LEU A 720 -13.24 -1.53 1.16
CA LEU A 720 -14.24 -0.93 0.28
C LEU A 720 -13.55 -0.34 -0.95
N VAL A 721 -14.19 -0.45 -2.11
CA VAL A 721 -13.62 0.00 -3.38
C VAL A 721 -14.39 1.21 -3.86
N ASP A 722 -13.65 2.28 -4.12
CA ASP A 722 -14.15 3.55 -4.65
C ASP A 722 -13.46 3.86 -5.99
N ARG A 723 -14.18 4.59 -6.85
CA ARG A 723 -13.65 5.08 -8.14
C ARG A 723 -13.72 6.60 -8.20
N ILE A 724 -12.68 7.19 -8.76
CA ILE A 724 -12.69 8.59 -9.20
C ILE A 724 -12.62 8.61 -10.72
N SER A 725 -13.75 8.90 -11.35
CA SER A 725 -13.90 9.05 -12.79
C SER A 725 -14.81 10.24 -13.13
N PRO A 726 -14.75 10.75 -14.38
CA PRO A 726 -15.71 11.75 -14.86
C PRO A 726 -17.18 11.31 -14.74
N ALA A 727 -17.48 10.01 -14.87
CA ALA A 727 -18.87 9.53 -14.74
C ALA A 727 -19.37 9.45 -13.30
N ASP A 728 -18.46 9.39 -12.31
CA ASP A 728 -18.84 9.28 -10.89
C ASP A 728 -19.04 10.68 -10.25
N ALA A 729 -18.48 11.73 -10.85
CA ALA A 729 -18.53 13.10 -10.37
C ALA A 729 -19.72 13.86 -10.99
N VAL A 730 -20.91 13.61 -10.45
CA VAL A 730 -22.17 14.08 -11.03
C VAL A 730 -22.51 15.54 -10.73
N SER A 731 -21.84 16.18 -9.76
CA SER A 731 -22.22 17.52 -9.30
C SER A 731 -22.07 18.61 -10.38
N LEU A 732 -21.20 18.40 -11.37
CA LEU A 732 -20.95 19.32 -12.48
C LEU A 732 -21.18 18.69 -13.85
N SER A 733 -21.94 17.60 -13.94
CA SER A 733 -22.17 16.85 -15.19
C SER A 733 -22.70 17.73 -16.32
N ALA A 734 -23.58 18.69 -16.01
CA ALA A 734 -24.16 19.64 -16.97
C ALA A 734 -23.11 20.48 -17.74
N VAL A 735 -21.91 20.67 -17.18
CA VAL A 735 -20.82 21.40 -17.86
C VAL A 735 -20.16 20.53 -18.95
N GLY A 736 -20.18 19.21 -18.76
CA GLY A 736 -19.60 18.21 -19.67
C GLY A 736 -20.58 17.69 -20.74
N GLU A 737 -21.88 17.99 -20.64
CA GLU A 737 -22.90 17.45 -21.54
C GLU A 737 -22.59 17.72 -23.03
N GLY A 738 -22.58 16.64 -23.82
CA GLY A 738 -22.35 16.68 -25.26
C GLY A 738 -20.89 16.97 -25.69
N ARG A 739 -19.92 16.91 -24.79
CA ARG A 739 -18.49 17.14 -25.08
C ARG A 739 -17.60 16.12 -24.38
N ALA A 740 -16.47 15.79 -24.99
CA ALA A 740 -15.41 15.06 -24.29
C ALA A 740 -14.86 15.95 -23.15
N VAL A 741 -15.03 15.50 -21.91
CA VAL A 741 -14.62 16.23 -20.70
C VAL A 741 -13.08 16.28 -20.58
N LEU A 742 -12.42 15.17 -20.94
CA LEU A 742 -10.96 15.05 -20.92
C LEU A 742 -10.40 15.07 -22.34
N PHE A 743 -9.44 15.95 -22.61
CA PHE A 743 -8.72 15.98 -23.89
C PHE A 743 -7.64 14.91 -23.97
N GLY A 744 -7.15 14.46 -22.81
CA GLY A 744 -6.21 13.36 -22.64
C GLY A 744 -6.56 12.13 -23.47
N THR A 745 -7.84 11.75 -23.50
CA THR A 745 -8.31 10.52 -24.14
C THR A 745 -8.19 10.52 -25.67
N ALA A 746 -7.96 11.68 -26.30
CA ALA A 746 -7.71 11.80 -27.74
C ALA A 746 -6.29 11.35 -28.13
N PHE A 747 -6.07 11.14 -29.45
CA PHE A 747 -4.78 10.78 -30.04
C PHE A 747 -4.06 9.61 -29.33
N GLY A 748 -4.74 8.47 -29.18
CA GLY A 748 -4.13 7.28 -28.55
C GLY A 748 -3.72 7.51 -27.09
N SER A 749 -4.50 8.29 -26.34
CA SER A 749 -4.19 8.70 -24.97
C SER A 749 -2.97 9.63 -24.84
N PHE A 750 -2.73 10.52 -25.80
CA PHE A 750 -1.70 11.57 -25.69
C PHE A 750 -2.25 12.99 -25.82
N GLY A 751 -3.57 13.15 -25.99
CA GLY A 751 -4.20 14.43 -26.31
C GLY A 751 -3.90 15.56 -25.32
N GLY A 752 -3.72 15.21 -24.05
CA GLY A 752 -3.39 16.14 -22.97
C GLY A 752 -2.07 16.89 -23.22
N PHE A 753 -1.07 16.25 -23.83
CA PHE A 753 0.27 16.81 -24.04
C PHE A 753 0.36 17.67 -25.31
N LEU A 754 -0.71 17.68 -26.11
CA LEU A 754 -0.71 18.32 -27.42
C LEU A 754 -0.95 19.82 -27.36
N SER A 755 -1.52 20.40 -26.31
CA SER A 755 -1.58 21.85 -26.17
C SER A 755 -1.68 22.26 -24.71
N ARG A 756 -1.31 23.51 -24.40
CA ARG A 756 -1.46 24.04 -23.04
C ARG A 756 -2.92 24.04 -22.59
N MET A 757 -3.86 24.34 -23.49
CA MET A 757 -5.30 24.27 -23.24
C MET A 757 -5.73 22.86 -22.77
N ALA A 758 -5.23 21.81 -23.43
CA ALA A 758 -5.56 20.43 -23.06
C ALA A 758 -5.04 20.07 -21.65
N ARG A 759 -3.81 20.49 -21.32
CA ARG A 759 -3.23 20.29 -19.98
C ARG A 759 -4.02 21.00 -18.89
N GLU A 760 -4.31 22.28 -19.09
CA GLU A 760 -5.06 23.08 -18.11
C GLU A 760 -6.50 22.55 -17.93
N ASN A 761 -7.15 22.09 -19.00
CA ASN A 761 -8.47 21.46 -18.93
C ASN A 761 -8.46 20.19 -18.07
N ASP A 762 -7.57 19.24 -18.38
CA ASP A 762 -7.54 17.94 -17.71
C ASP A 762 -7.13 18.08 -16.24
N TYR A 763 -6.21 19.00 -15.95
CA TYR A 763 -5.81 19.35 -14.59
C TYR A 763 -6.98 19.88 -13.77
N LEU A 764 -7.73 20.86 -14.31
CA LEU A 764 -8.89 21.44 -13.63
C LEU A 764 -9.97 20.39 -13.35
N TRP A 765 -10.29 19.56 -14.34
CA TRP A 765 -11.27 18.47 -14.15
C TRP A 765 -10.81 17.44 -13.13
N GLY A 766 -9.51 17.13 -13.07
CA GLY A 766 -8.93 16.26 -12.04
C GLY A 766 -9.23 16.77 -10.63
N ARG A 767 -9.00 18.07 -10.39
CA ARG A 767 -9.29 18.70 -9.10
C ARG A 767 -10.79 18.67 -8.78
N LEU A 768 -11.63 19.07 -9.73
CA LEU A 768 -13.09 19.14 -9.52
C LEU A 768 -13.71 17.76 -9.24
N HIS A 769 -13.34 16.73 -10.00
CA HIS A 769 -13.85 15.38 -9.78
C HIS A 769 -13.36 14.78 -8.45
N ALA A 770 -12.10 15.01 -8.08
CA ALA A 770 -11.60 14.59 -6.77
C ALA A 770 -12.36 15.26 -5.63
N ALA A 771 -12.58 16.58 -5.71
CA ALA A 771 -13.33 17.31 -4.69
C ALA A 771 -14.75 16.76 -4.49
N ASP A 772 -15.47 16.46 -5.58
CA ASP A 772 -16.81 15.86 -5.51
C ASP A 772 -16.80 14.49 -4.81
N ARG A 773 -15.90 13.60 -5.26
CA ARG A 773 -15.83 12.21 -4.78
C ARG A 773 -15.31 12.11 -3.35
N LEU A 774 -14.25 12.85 -3.00
CA LEU A 774 -13.63 12.78 -1.68
C LEU A 774 -14.57 13.21 -0.55
N VAL A 775 -15.44 14.20 -0.78
CA VAL A 775 -16.47 14.60 0.20
C VAL A 775 -17.41 13.43 0.51
N GLY A 776 -17.89 12.74 -0.53
CA GLY A 776 -18.76 11.57 -0.37
C GLY A 776 -18.08 10.42 0.37
N ILE A 777 -16.82 10.14 0.02
CA ILE A 777 -16.03 9.08 0.66
C ILE A 777 -15.85 9.38 2.16
N VAL A 778 -15.38 10.59 2.52
CA VAL A 778 -15.17 11.01 3.90
C VAL A 778 -16.47 10.98 4.70
N ALA A 779 -17.57 11.48 4.14
CA ALA A 779 -18.87 11.48 4.81
C ALA A 779 -19.40 10.05 5.05
N SER A 780 -19.19 9.13 4.11
CA SER A 780 -19.66 7.74 4.22
C SER A 780 -18.97 6.93 5.33
N THR A 781 -17.80 7.37 5.80
CA THR A 781 -17.07 6.72 6.90
C THR A 781 -17.68 6.99 8.27
N ALA A 782 -18.40 8.11 8.42
CA ALA A 782 -19.03 8.51 9.66
C ALA A 782 -20.30 7.67 9.93
N PRO A 783 -20.63 7.36 11.20
CA PRO A 783 -21.86 6.63 11.54
C PRO A 783 -23.10 7.41 11.11
N ALA A 784 -24.23 6.72 10.88
CA ALA A 784 -25.46 7.34 10.39
C ALA A 784 -25.94 8.52 11.27
N GLU A 785 -25.72 8.43 12.58
CA GLU A 785 -26.03 9.47 13.58
C GLU A 785 -25.18 10.74 13.43
N ALA A 786 -24.00 10.63 12.82
CA ALA A 786 -23.14 11.76 12.47
C ALA A 786 -23.52 12.43 11.14
N GLY A 787 -24.45 11.82 10.40
CA GLY A 787 -24.71 12.08 8.99
C GLY A 787 -24.87 13.56 8.66
N LEU A 788 -24.00 14.04 7.79
CA LEU A 788 -24.21 15.28 7.04
C LEU A 788 -25.38 15.04 6.10
N ASP A 789 -26.40 15.90 6.12
CA ASP A 789 -27.49 15.78 5.18
C ASP A 789 -27.03 16.10 3.74
N ALA A 790 -27.88 15.78 2.75
CA ALA A 790 -27.53 16.00 1.35
C ALA A 790 -27.29 17.49 1.03
N ALA A 791 -27.93 18.41 1.75
CA ALA A 791 -27.77 19.85 1.55
C ALA A 791 -26.44 20.37 2.12
N GLU A 792 -26.04 19.91 3.32
CA GLU A 792 -24.72 20.18 3.91
C GLU A 792 -23.60 19.67 2.99
N LEU A 793 -23.73 18.45 2.47
CA LEU A 793 -22.77 17.89 1.52
C LEU A 793 -22.72 18.68 0.21
N GLY A 794 -23.88 19.12 -0.31
CA GLY A 794 -23.95 20.00 -1.48
C GLY A 794 -23.24 21.33 -1.27
N ALA A 795 -23.48 21.98 -0.12
CA ALA A 795 -22.84 23.24 0.26
C ALA A 795 -21.31 23.09 0.41
N LEU A 796 -20.83 21.98 0.98
CA LEU A 796 -19.40 21.69 1.08
C LEU A 796 -18.75 21.49 -0.29
N ARG A 797 -19.40 20.74 -1.19
CA ARG A 797 -18.92 20.58 -2.58
C ARG A 797 -18.83 21.92 -3.30
N LYS A 798 -19.88 22.75 -3.20
CA LYS A 798 -19.89 24.09 -3.79
C LYS A 798 -18.70 24.92 -3.30
N ARG A 799 -18.48 24.98 -1.99
CA ARG A 799 -17.35 25.71 -1.39
C ARG A 799 -16.00 25.19 -1.86
N LEU A 800 -15.84 23.87 -2.03
CA LEU A 800 -14.63 23.29 -2.61
C LEU A 800 -14.42 23.73 -4.06
N PHE A 801 -15.48 23.71 -4.89
CA PHE A 801 -15.37 24.16 -6.28
C PHE A 801 -15.05 25.66 -6.37
N GLU A 802 -15.67 26.49 -5.53
CA GLU A 802 -15.35 27.93 -5.43
C GLU A 802 -13.89 28.15 -5.01
N ALA A 803 -13.38 27.37 -4.05
CA ALA A 803 -11.98 27.42 -3.65
C ALA A 803 -11.06 27.03 -4.83
N ILE A 804 -11.31 25.92 -5.53
CA ILE A 804 -10.54 25.51 -6.71
C ILE A 804 -10.53 26.61 -7.78
N LEU A 805 -11.69 27.22 -8.07
CA LEU A 805 -11.79 28.30 -9.05
C LEU A 805 -11.05 29.57 -8.62
N ALA A 806 -10.96 29.84 -7.31
CA ALA A 806 -10.18 30.96 -6.78
C ALA A 806 -8.68 30.70 -6.90
N GLU A 807 -8.20 29.49 -6.58
CA GLU A 807 -6.79 29.10 -6.71
C GLU A 807 -6.35 29.12 -8.19
N GLU A 808 -7.16 28.51 -9.06
CA GLU A 808 -6.75 28.23 -10.44
C GLU A 808 -7.15 29.33 -11.43
N GLY A 809 -8.08 30.21 -11.07
CA GLY A 809 -8.61 31.24 -11.96
C GLY A 809 -7.56 32.22 -12.49
N ALA A 810 -6.47 32.46 -11.74
CA ALA A 810 -5.35 33.28 -12.18
C ALA A 810 -4.25 32.49 -12.92
N ARG A 811 -4.14 31.18 -12.63
CA ARG A 811 -3.10 30.29 -13.15
C ARG A 811 -3.44 29.74 -14.53
N LEU A 812 -4.71 29.37 -14.74
CA LEU A 812 -5.18 28.72 -15.97
C LEU A 812 -5.63 29.76 -17.01
N GLN A 813 -4.69 30.16 -17.87
CA GLN A 813 -4.90 31.22 -18.85
C GLN A 813 -5.37 30.71 -20.23
N ALA A 814 -5.21 29.41 -20.50
CA ALA A 814 -5.53 28.80 -21.78
C ALA A 814 -6.96 28.24 -21.87
N VAL A 815 -7.72 28.22 -20.76
CA VAL A 815 -9.10 27.69 -20.69
C VAL A 815 -10.14 28.66 -20.10
N PRO A 816 -10.19 29.94 -20.50
CA PRO A 816 -11.10 30.93 -19.92
C PRO A 816 -12.59 30.57 -20.10
N ASP A 817 -12.96 29.99 -21.24
CA ASP A 817 -14.34 29.56 -21.52
C ASP A 817 -14.79 28.41 -20.62
N LEU A 818 -13.88 27.49 -20.28
CA LEU A 818 -14.16 26.40 -19.34
C LEU A 818 -14.39 26.96 -17.94
N LEU A 819 -13.48 27.83 -17.46
CA LEU A 819 -13.59 28.47 -16.16
C LEU A 819 -14.93 29.20 -16.01
N GLU A 820 -15.38 29.91 -17.04
CA GLU A 820 -16.64 30.65 -16.99
C GLU A 820 -17.87 29.73 -17.02
N ARG A 821 -17.81 28.59 -17.72
CA ARG A 821 -18.88 27.59 -17.65
C ARG A 821 -18.93 26.92 -16.28
N VAL A 822 -17.79 26.57 -15.72
CA VAL A 822 -17.71 25.97 -14.37
C VAL A 822 -18.20 26.96 -13.31
N ARG A 823 -17.78 28.23 -13.35
CA ARG A 823 -18.28 29.27 -12.43
C ARG A 823 -19.80 29.39 -12.44
N ARG A 824 -20.41 29.41 -13.62
CA ARG A 824 -21.88 29.46 -13.76
C ARG A 824 -22.56 28.23 -13.19
N ALA A 825 -22.01 27.04 -13.43
CA ALA A 825 -22.56 25.80 -12.87
C ALA A 825 -22.41 25.75 -11.34
N VAL A 826 -21.26 26.15 -10.81
CA VAL A 826 -21.01 26.21 -9.36
C VAL A 826 -21.92 27.23 -8.68
N ALA A 827 -22.19 28.37 -9.31
CA ALA A 827 -23.13 29.36 -8.80
C ALA A 827 -24.58 28.84 -8.73
N ALA A 828 -24.93 27.86 -9.58
CA ALA A 828 -26.26 27.26 -9.66
C ALA A 828 -26.48 26.08 -8.69
N LEU A 829 -25.40 25.54 -8.08
CA LEU A 829 -25.46 24.60 -6.96
C LEU A 829 -25.92 25.31 -5.68
#